data_AF-A0A2R5F113-F1
#
_entry.id   AF-A0A2R5F113-F1
#
_cell.length_a   1.000
_cell.length_b   1.000
_cell.length_c   1.000
_cell.angle_alpha   90.00
_cell.angle_beta   90.00
_cell.angle_gamma   90.00
#
_symmetry.space_group_name_H-M   'P 1'
#
loop_
_entity.id
_entity.type
_entity.pdbx_description
1 polymer ?
#
loop_
_entity_poly.entity_id
_entity_poly.type
_entity_poly.pdbx_seq_one_letter_code
_entity_poly.pdbx_strand_id
1 'polypeptide(L)'
;MPPLAAQSPDTVESQPAEHEAYGSPAGQSNLAQADTGQIAVLLEAMAAELELQLHPSCKKLLDEWPAVREAYGVGAKLLTAGSTPDAARKPPDAEPAASKPVSAKTDAAKKSPVVEAAASKSSSAETDAAKKSPDAGSATANPSSPGATAAKPSQARLHWTTLSGLTLPRIALPRYSCPGDLLRWLLTENVPGQPPYAAGVFPLKRSDEEPKRQFAGEGTPERTNRRFHYLSRHDNAKRLSVAFDSVTLYGHDPGERPDIYGKIGNSGVNVPTLDDMERLFRGFDLCHPATSVSMTINGPAPILLAMYMNAAIRQQLAKFAAQHGRKPDAAEEEAIRTRTLQTVRGTVQADILKEDQGQNTCIFSTGFALKMMGDIQQYFIAHGVRHYYSVSISGYHIAEAGANPISQLAFTLANGFTYVEYYRSRGMAVDDFAPNLSFFFSNGLDPEYAVLGRVARRIWSTVIRDKYGGNERSQKLKYHIQTSGRSLHAQEMDFNDIRTTLQALLAIYDNCNSLHTNAYDEAITTPTEHSVRRAMAIQLIINKEFGLARNDNPLQGSFLIEELTDLVEEAVLAELGRIHHRGGVLGAMDTGYQRGRIQEESMLYESLKHSGELPIVGVNTFLNTNPAAALASDPELARSTTEEKETQLANLRTFREKHEAAAEEALERLKQAALGGGNVFEELMETVQVATLGQITTALFEVGGQYRRNM
;
A
#
# COMPACT_ATOMS: atom_id res chain seq x y z
N MET A 1 37.15 -10.73 40.83
CA MET A 1 38.18 -9.93 41.53
C MET A 1 37.67 -8.50 41.66
N PRO A 2 37.90 -7.81 42.79
CA PRO A 2 37.20 -6.59 43.17
C PRO A 2 37.84 -5.31 42.57
N PRO A 3 37.17 -4.14 42.65
CA PRO A 3 37.52 -2.92 41.92
C PRO A 3 38.39 -1.95 42.76
N LEU A 4 39.20 -1.13 42.10
CA LEU A 4 39.96 0.01 42.67
C LEU A 4 39.69 1.21 41.75
N ALA A 5 38.81 2.14 42.12
CA ALA A 5 38.99 3.26 43.05
C ALA A 5 39.83 4.40 42.46
N ALA A 6 39.13 5.51 42.17
CA ALA A 6 39.66 6.79 41.74
C ALA A 6 40.42 7.48 42.89
N GLN A 7 41.55 8.10 42.57
CA GLN A 7 42.12 9.24 43.32
C GLN A 7 42.91 10.18 42.39
N SER A 8 42.49 11.44 42.42
CA SER A 8 43.27 12.68 42.21
C SER A 8 42.86 13.60 43.38
N PRO A 9 43.56 14.71 43.75
CA PRO A 9 44.69 15.43 43.13
C PRO A 9 45.86 15.63 44.16
N ASP A 10 47.04 16.20 43.87
CA ASP A 10 47.33 17.62 43.63
C ASP A 10 48.83 17.82 43.27
N THR A 11 49.06 18.75 42.34
CA THR A 11 50.18 19.70 42.13
C THR A 11 51.61 19.40 42.62
N VAL A 12 52.61 19.64 41.74
CA VAL A 12 53.54 20.80 41.83
C VAL A 12 54.53 20.83 40.63
N GLU A 13 54.68 22.06 40.11
CA GLU A 13 55.79 22.68 39.36
C GLU A 13 56.13 22.35 37.89
N SER A 14 55.90 23.41 37.10
CA SER A 14 56.35 23.73 35.76
C SER A 14 57.84 24.10 35.68
N GLN A 15 58.53 23.67 34.62
CA GLN A 15 59.60 24.40 33.91
C GLN A 15 59.76 23.86 32.46
N PRO A 16 60.33 24.65 31.53
CA PRO A 16 59.80 24.82 30.17
C PRO A 16 60.41 23.88 29.12
N ALA A 17 59.62 23.56 28.09
CA ALA A 17 60.07 22.80 26.93
C ALA A 17 60.63 23.73 25.84
N GLU A 18 61.86 23.46 25.43
CA GLU A 18 62.53 24.03 24.26
C GLU A 18 61.86 23.49 22.98
N HIS A 19 61.30 24.39 22.17
CA HIS A 19 60.79 24.09 20.84
C HIS A 19 61.85 24.48 19.80
N GLU A 20 62.44 23.47 19.16
CA GLU A 20 63.24 23.64 17.95
C GLU A 20 62.37 24.01 16.74
N ALA A 21 62.95 24.90 15.93
CA ALA A 21 62.31 25.66 14.87
C ALA A 21 61.92 24.80 13.66
N TYR A 22 60.62 24.81 13.34
CA TYR A 22 60.13 24.60 11.98
C TYR A 22 59.79 25.95 11.34
N GLY A 23 60.09 26.05 10.04
CA GLY A 23 60.16 27.28 9.26
C GLY A 23 58.98 28.25 9.39
N SER A 24 59.37 29.53 9.40
CA SER A 24 58.59 30.75 9.26
C SER A 24 57.17 30.61 8.66
N PRO A 25 56.10 31.00 9.39
CA PRO A 25 54.82 31.33 8.79
C PRO A 25 54.78 32.84 8.46
N ALA A 26 55.54 33.25 7.45
CA ALA A 26 55.25 34.49 6.72
C ALA A 26 53.99 34.22 5.86
N GLY A 27 52.82 34.30 6.48
CA GLY A 27 51.53 34.02 5.84
C GLY A 27 50.31 34.13 6.76
N GLN A 28 50.50 34.22 8.09
CA GLN A 28 49.42 34.44 9.04
C GLN A 28 49.26 35.93 9.37
N SER A 29 48.90 36.76 8.38
CA SER A 29 48.49 38.14 8.65
C SER A 29 47.65 38.78 7.52
N ASN A 30 46.81 38.02 6.80
CA ASN A 30 46.06 38.59 5.67
C ASN A 30 44.59 38.16 5.52
N LEU A 31 43.94 37.71 6.61
CA LEU A 31 42.48 37.54 6.62
C LEU A 31 41.73 38.65 7.37
N ALA A 32 42.45 39.53 8.07
CA ALA A 32 41.86 40.64 8.83
C ALA A 32 41.80 41.98 8.05
N GLN A 33 42.31 42.02 6.81
CA GLN A 33 42.33 43.22 5.94
C GLN A 33 42.01 42.92 4.46
N ALA A 34 41.37 41.79 4.16
CA ALA A 34 40.85 41.58 2.83
C ALA A 34 39.56 42.40 2.67
N ASP A 35 39.58 43.36 1.74
CA ASP A 35 38.43 44.14 1.33
C ASP A 35 37.28 43.17 1.03
N THR A 36 36.12 43.36 1.64
CA THR A 36 34.99 42.41 1.56
C THR A 36 34.63 42.08 0.11
N GLY A 37 34.89 43.01 -0.83
CA GLY A 37 34.77 42.80 -2.26
C GLY A 37 35.79 41.83 -2.87
N GLN A 38 37.04 41.80 -2.41
CA GLN A 38 38.06 40.86 -2.89
C GLN A 38 37.75 39.41 -2.45
N ILE A 39 37.23 39.22 -1.23
CA ILE A 39 36.76 37.91 -0.77
C ILE A 39 35.57 37.45 -1.62
N ALA A 40 34.61 38.33 -1.89
CA ALA A 40 33.45 37.99 -2.72
C ALA A 40 33.86 37.53 -4.13
N VAL A 41 34.78 38.24 -4.79
CA VAL A 41 35.29 37.86 -6.12
C VAL A 41 36.01 36.51 -6.10
N LEU A 42 36.81 36.24 -5.06
CA LEU A 42 37.46 34.93 -4.87
C LEU A 42 36.44 33.81 -4.67
N LEU A 43 35.40 34.03 -3.85
CA LEU A 43 34.33 33.06 -3.63
C LEU A 43 33.52 32.81 -4.91
N GLU A 44 33.22 33.85 -5.70
CA GLU A 44 32.55 33.71 -7.00
C GLU A 44 33.39 32.92 -7.99
N ALA A 45 34.70 33.18 -8.06
CA ALA A 45 35.62 32.42 -8.91
C ALA A 45 35.70 30.94 -8.50
N MET A 46 35.77 30.66 -7.19
CA MET A 46 35.76 29.29 -6.66
C MET A 46 34.43 28.58 -6.94
N ALA A 47 33.29 29.28 -6.79
CA ALA A 47 31.98 28.73 -7.11
C ALA A 47 31.86 28.37 -8.59
N ALA A 48 32.32 29.26 -9.49
CA ALA A 48 32.33 29.01 -10.93
C ALA A 48 33.22 27.81 -11.32
N GLU A 49 34.37 27.63 -10.67
CA GLU A 49 35.24 26.47 -10.89
C GLU A 49 34.58 25.16 -10.42
N LEU A 50 33.94 25.17 -9.24
CA LEU A 50 33.19 24.02 -8.73
C LEU A 50 31.97 23.69 -9.60
N GLU A 51 31.29 24.68 -10.16
CA GLU A 51 30.18 24.48 -11.10
C GLU A 51 30.64 23.80 -12.40
N LEU A 52 31.85 24.07 -12.87
CA LEU A 52 32.43 23.37 -14.04
C LEU A 52 32.73 21.89 -13.75
N GLN A 53 32.94 21.53 -12.48
CA GLN A 53 33.16 20.15 -12.04
C GLN A 53 31.85 19.39 -11.78
N LEU A 54 30.70 20.06 -11.84
CA LEU A 54 29.40 19.45 -11.58
C LEU A 54 29.08 18.41 -12.66
N HIS A 55 28.64 17.22 -12.24
CA HIS A 55 28.25 16.18 -13.19
C HIS A 55 27.13 16.69 -14.12
N PRO A 56 27.15 16.39 -15.45
CA PRO A 56 26.18 16.94 -16.40
C PRO A 56 24.72 16.71 -16.03
N SER A 57 24.40 15.59 -15.36
CA SER A 57 23.04 15.33 -14.87
C SER A 57 22.61 16.29 -13.76
N CYS A 58 23.52 16.70 -12.88
CA CYS A 58 23.24 17.66 -11.81
C CYS A 58 23.01 19.06 -12.38
N LYS A 59 23.81 19.45 -13.39
CA LYS A 59 23.64 20.73 -14.09
C LYS A 59 22.28 20.79 -14.78
N LYS A 60 21.90 19.70 -15.46
CA LYS A 60 20.59 19.56 -16.09
C LYS A 60 19.43 19.75 -15.09
N LEU A 61 19.53 19.17 -13.89
CA LEU A 61 18.51 19.34 -12.85
C LEU A 61 18.35 20.80 -12.40
N LEU A 62 19.47 21.53 -12.26
CA LEU A 62 19.45 22.96 -11.91
C LEU A 62 18.89 23.81 -13.05
N ASP A 63 19.26 23.52 -14.29
CA ASP A 63 18.78 24.22 -15.49
C ASP A 63 17.26 24.01 -15.71
N GLU A 64 16.72 22.85 -15.33
CA GLU A 64 15.28 22.55 -15.43
C GLU A 64 14.44 23.15 -14.29
N TRP A 65 15.06 23.53 -13.17
CA TRP A 65 14.34 24.01 -11.97
C TRP A 65 13.41 25.21 -12.22
N PRO A 66 13.80 26.26 -12.96
CA PRO A 66 12.90 27.37 -13.27
C PRO A 66 11.60 26.92 -13.97
N ALA A 67 11.70 25.96 -14.90
CA ALA A 67 10.55 25.40 -15.59
C ALA A 67 9.65 24.56 -14.65
N VAL A 68 10.25 23.83 -13.70
CA VAL A 68 9.49 23.11 -12.65
C VAL A 68 8.72 24.10 -11.77
N ARG A 69 9.35 25.20 -11.34
CA ARG A 69 8.69 26.25 -10.54
C ARG A 69 7.50 26.85 -11.28
N GLU A 70 7.66 27.16 -12.55
CA GLU A 70 6.59 27.68 -13.40
C GLU A 70 5.44 26.66 -13.54
N ALA A 71 5.78 25.38 -13.78
CA ALA A 71 4.79 24.31 -13.94
C ALA A 71 3.91 24.10 -12.69
N TYR A 72 4.44 24.37 -11.49
CA TYR A 72 3.68 24.31 -10.23
C TYR A 72 3.09 25.67 -9.80
N GLY A 73 3.09 26.67 -10.68
CA GLY A 73 2.45 27.97 -10.46
C GLY A 73 3.25 28.92 -9.56
N VAL A 74 4.53 28.64 -9.32
CA VAL A 74 5.46 29.53 -8.62
C VAL A 74 6.19 30.40 -9.67
N GLY A 75 5.43 31.20 -10.42
CA GLY A 75 5.95 32.12 -11.45
C GLY A 75 5.76 33.59 -11.05
N ALA A 76 6.88 34.30 -10.85
CA ALA A 76 7.16 35.77 -10.76
C ALA A 76 6.18 36.77 -10.09
N LYS A 77 4.87 36.52 -9.98
CA LYS A 77 3.88 37.51 -9.48
C LYS A 77 3.78 37.63 -7.96
N LEU A 78 4.50 36.82 -7.19
CA LEU A 78 4.46 36.84 -5.72
C LEU A 78 5.66 37.52 -5.05
N LEU A 79 6.65 38.00 -5.81
CA LEU A 79 7.83 38.69 -5.28
C LEU A 79 7.81 40.22 -5.48
N THR A 80 6.77 40.79 -6.11
CA THR A 80 6.60 42.24 -6.29
C THR A 80 5.55 42.86 -5.38
N ALA A 81 5.35 42.33 -4.17
CA ALA A 81 4.71 43.10 -3.10
C ALA A 81 5.77 43.92 -2.35
N GLY A 82 6.54 44.69 -3.10
CA GLY A 82 7.33 45.80 -2.59
C GLY A 82 6.40 46.98 -2.35
N SER A 83 6.41 47.47 -1.12
CA SER A 83 5.94 48.78 -0.66
C SER A 83 5.70 49.84 -1.74
N THR A 84 4.47 50.37 -1.80
CA THR A 84 4.22 51.79 -2.11
C THR A 84 3.17 52.35 -1.14
N PRO A 85 3.34 53.60 -0.66
CA PRO A 85 2.48 54.18 0.35
C PRO A 85 1.22 54.83 -0.24
N ASP A 86 0.12 54.64 0.49
CA ASP A 86 -1.03 55.51 0.66
C ASP A 86 -1.98 55.83 -0.53
N ALA A 87 -3.26 55.47 -0.33
CA ALA A 87 -4.43 56.18 -0.86
C ALA A 87 -5.69 55.85 -0.03
N ALA A 88 -5.91 56.66 1.01
CA ALA A 88 -7.20 57.11 1.54
C ALA A 88 -8.26 56.05 1.93
N ARG A 89 -8.26 55.68 3.21
CA ARG A 89 -9.44 55.16 3.94
C ARG A 89 -10.46 56.28 4.17
N LYS A 90 -11.73 56.02 3.83
CA LYS A 90 -12.89 56.75 4.39
C LYS A 90 -13.40 56.01 5.65
N PRO A 91 -13.70 56.71 6.75
CA PRO A 91 -14.23 56.10 7.97
C PRO A 91 -15.76 55.87 7.85
N PRO A 92 -16.30 54.80 8.48
CA PRO A 92 -17.73 54.71 8.74
C PRO A 92 -18.07 55.43 10.06
N ASP A 93 -19.10 56.27 10.03
CA ASP A 93 -19.59 57.04 11.17
C ASP A 93 -20.24 56.16 12.25
N ALA A 94 -19.91 56.46 13.50
CA ALA A 94 -20.62 56.12 14.75
C ALA A 94 -21.86 57.05 14.87
N GLU A 95 -22.98 56.81 15.55
CA GLU A 95 -23.42 56.02 16.72
C GLU A 95 -24.98 56.29 16.84
N PRO A 96 -25.76 55.93 17.90
CA PRO A 96 -25.53 55.06 19.05
C PRO A 96 -26.70 54.09 19.41
N ALA A 97 -26.42 53.27 20.42
CA ALA A 97 -27.28 52.25 21.02
C ALA A 97 -28.26 52.77 22.11
N ALA A 98 -29.37 52.04 22.31
CA ALA A 98 -30.13 51.88 23.58
C ALA A 98 -31.12 50.70 23.39
N SER A 99 -31.50 49.83 24.32
CA SER A 99 -31.15 49.45 25.70
C SER A 99 -32.02 48.21 26.01
N LYS A 100 -31.43 47.16 26.61
CA LYS A 100 -31.93 46.04 27.48
C LYS A 100 -33.44 45.90 27.84
N PRO A 101 -33.93 44.79 28.45
CA PRO A 101 -33.44 43.40 28.56
C PRO A 101 -34.55 42.29 28.40
N VAL A 102 -34.10 41.05 28.59
CA VAL A 102 -34.78 39.74 28.69
C VAL A 102 -35.97 39.69 29.69
N SER A 103 -37.02 38.91 29.38
CA SER A 103 -37.77 38.13 30.36
C SER A 103 -38.32 36.82 29.76
N ALA A 104 -38.58 35.86 30.65
CA ALA A 104 -38.60 34.42 30.42
C ALA A 104 -40.01 33.80 30.44
N LYS A 105 -40.04 32.48 30.16
CA LYS A 105 -41.10 31.48 30.47
C LYS A 105 -42.31 31.50 29.51
N THR A 106 -42.93 30.38 29.10
CA THR A 106 -43.00 29.00 29.63
C THR A 106 -43.73 28.11 28.61
N ASP A 107 -43.44 26.81 28.67
CA ASP A 107 -44.34 25.65 28.45
C ASP A 107 -45.06 25.45 27.10
N ALA A 108 -45.46 24.27 26.68
CA ALA A 108 -45.06 22.88 26.87
C ALA A 108 -46.05 22.08 26.01
N ALA A 109 -45.53 21.09 25.27
CA ALA A 109 -46.17 19.80 24.99
C ALA A 109 -47.56 19.74 24.31
N LYS A 110 -47.65 19.01 23.19
CA LYS A 110 -48.09 17.59 23.19
C LYS A 110 -48.40 17.05 21.77
N LYS A 111 -47.86 15.84 21.57
CA LYS A 111 -48.48 14.63 20.99
C LYS A 111 -48.66 14.49 19.46
N SER A 112 -47.93 13.49 18.96
CA SER A 112 -48.20 12.59 17.81
C SER A 112 -49.62 11.97 17.85
N PRO A 113 -50.10 11.33 16.75
CA PRO A 113 -49.72 9.94 16.39
C PRO A 113 -49.52 9.71 14.87
N VAL A 114 -48.63 8.81 14.43
CA VAL A 114 -48.84 7.38 14.04
C VAL A 114 -49.93 7.16 12.96
N VAL A 115 -49.56 6.53 11.83
CA VAL A 115 -50.12 5.27 11.25
C VAL A 115 -49.85 5.19 9.72
N GLU A 116 -49.10 4.14 9.36
CA GLU A 116 -49.17 3.17 8.23
C GLU A 116 -49.58 3.51 6.77
N ALA A 117 -48.80 2.85 5.90
CA ALA A 117 -49.22 1.94 4.80
C ALA A 117 -49.33 2.42 3.33
N ALA A 118 -48.59 1.66 2.51
CA ALA A 118 -48.99 1.01 1.25
C ALA A 118 -48.99 1.78 -0.09
N ALA A 119 -48.00 1.39 -0.92
CA ALA A 119 -48.11 0.81 -2.26
C ALA A 119 -49.05 1.42 -3.34
N SER A 120 -48.49 1.72 -4.51
CA SER A 120 -48.86 1.17 -5.85
C SER A 120 -48.27 2.07 -6.98
N LYS A 121 -47.44 1.50 -7.86
CA LYS A 121 -47.70 1.05 -9.25
C LYS A 121 -47.70 2.14 -10.36
N SER A 122 -46.74 1.95 -11.26
CA SER A 122 -46.86 1.82 -12.73
C SER A 122 -46.94 3.02 -13.68
N SER A 123 -46.38 2.72 -14.87
CA SER A 123 -46.50 3.31 -16.22
C SER A 123 -45.43 4.38 -16.55
N SER A 124 -44.47 4.16 -17.45
CA SER A 124 -44.42 3.68 -18.86
C SER A 124 -44.65 4.79 -19.89
N ALA A 125 -43.61 5.08 -20.68
CA ALA A 125 -43.54 5.46 -22.11
C ALA A 125 -42.28 6.35 -22.30
N GLU A 126 -41.23 5.92 -23.02
CA GLU A 126 -41.10 5.97 -24.50
C GLU A 126 -41.38 7.38 -25.03
N THR A 127 -40.54 8.08 -25.79
CA THR A 127 -39.47 7.77 -26.75
C THR A 127 -38.74 9.09 -27.02
N ASP A 128 -37.44 9.10 -27.35
CA ASP A 128 -37.02 9.47 -28.71
C ASP A 128 -35.54 9.22 -28.97
N ALA A 129 -35.27 8.74 -30.17
CA ALA A 129 -33.99 8.26 -30.64
C ALA A 129 -33.26 9.32 -31.46
N ALA A 130 -31.93 9.41 -31.32
CA ALA A 130 -31.08 10.00 -32.35
C ALA A 130 -29.70 9.33 -32.41
N LYS A 131 -29.62 8.32 -33.28
CA LYS A 131 -28.51 7.92 -34.17
C LYS A 131 -27.12 8.52 -33.89
N LYS A 132 -26.14 7.65 -33.63
CA LYS A 132 -24.89 7.50 -34.41
C LYS A 132 -24.12 6.26 -33.95
N SER A 133 -24.00 5.27 -34.84
CA SER A 133 -23.02 4.17 -34.76
C SER A 133 -21.81 4.48 -35.66
N PRO A 134 -20.78 3.63 -35.73
CA PRO A 134 -19.55 3.79 -34.98
C PRO A 134 -18.36 4.04 -35.92
N ASP A 135 -17.33 4.77 -35.46
CA ASP A 135 -16.07 4.84 -36.20
C ASP A 135 -15.00 4.01 -35.48
N ALA A 136 -14.52 3.00 -36.20
CA ALA A 136 -13.33 2.25 -35.89
C ALA A 136 -12.11 3.13 -36.25
N GLY A 137 -11.21 3.35 -35.29
CA GLY A 137 -10.04 4.22 -35.52
C GLY A 137 -8.88 3.88 -34.59
N SER A 138 -8.02 3.00 -35.09
CA SER A 138 -6.57 2.89 -34.83
C SER A 138 -6.04 3.03 -33.40
N ALA A 139 -5.59 1.90 -32.86
CA ALA A 139 -4.39 1.83 -32.03
C ALA A 139 -3.18 2.39 -32.79
N THR A 140 -2.49 3.37 -32.21
CA THR A 140 -1.07 3.77 -32.33
C THR A 140 -0.91 4.98 -31.38
N ALA A 141 0.13 5.25 -30.61
CA ALA A 141 1.53 4.88 -30.67
C ALA A 141 2.19 4.97 -29.27
N ASN A 142 3.27 4.20 -29.10
CA ASN A 142 4.35 4.42 -28.12
C ASN A 142 4.88 5.87 -28.20
N PRO A 143 5.43 6.39 -27.08
CA PRO A 143 6.66 7.15 -27.18
C PRO A 143 7.71 6.57 -26.23
N SER A 144 8.58 5.72 -26.79
CA SER A 144 9.97 5.63 -26.38
C SER A 144 10.69 6.87 -26.92
N SER A 145 11.12 7.79 -26.05
CA SER A 145 12.09 8.82 -26.39
C SER A 145 12.86 9.27 -25.14
N PRO A 146 14.20 9.34 -25.20
CA PRO A 146 15.04 9.83 -24.10
C PRO A 146 15.03 11.36 -24.10
N GLY A 147 14.56 11.95 -23.01
CA GLY A 147 14.44 13.40 -22.86
C GLY A 147 13.29 13.77 -21.94
N ALA A 148 13.44 13.51 -20.65
CA ALA A 148 12.48 13.90 -19.62
C ALA A 148 12.37 15.44 -19.54
N THR A 149 11.44 16.03 -20.28
CA THR A 149 10.89 17.34 -19.97
C THR A 149 9.76 17.14 -18.97
N ALA A 150 9.76 17.89 -17.87
CA ALA A 150 8.71 17.89 -16.83
C ALA A 150 7.31 17.71 -17.46
N ALA A 151 6.70 16.55 -17.23
CA ALA A 151 5.35 16.27 -17.72
C ALA A 151 4.40 17.31 -17.11
N LYS A 152 3.86 18.21 -17.94
CA LYS A 152 2.92 19.25 -17.51
C LYS A 152 1.74 18.59 -16.77
N PRO A 153 1.40 19.00 -15.54
CA PRO A 153 0.16 18.56 -14.91
C PRO A 153 -1.01 19.04 -15.76
N SER A 154 -1.80 18.11 -16.31
CA SER A 154 -2.96 18.40 -17.17
C SER A 154 -4.03 19.18 -16.40
N GLN A 155 -4.24 20.48 -16.69
CA GLN A 155 -5.35 21.34 -16.20
C GLN A 155 -5.80 21.18 -14.73
N ALA A 156 -4.99 20.55 -13.88
CA ALA A 156 -5.35 20.20 -12.53
C ALA A 156 -5.22 21.44 -11.67
N ARG A 157 -6.17 21.66 -10.76
CA ARG A 157 -6.14 22.80 -9.86
C ARG A 157 -4.95 22.66 -8.91
N LEU A 158 -3.87 23.40 -9.16
CA LEU A 158 -2.63 23.39 -8.37
C LEU A 158 -2.72 24.19 -7.07
N HIS A 159 -3.80 24.95 -6.88
CA HIS A 159 -4.02 25.78 -5.71
C HIS A 159 -5.47 25.63 -5.24
N TRP A 160 -5.67 25.70 -3.93
CA TRP A 160 -7.01 25.68 -3.34
C TRP A 160 -7.16 26.84 -2.37
N THR A 161 -8.40 27.30 -2.17
CA THR A 161 -8.70 28.45 -1.32
C THR A 161 -9.40 27.97 -0.05
N THR A 162 -8.90 28.38 1.12
CA THR A 162 -9.51 28.10 2.42
C THR A 162 -10.78 28.94 2.62
N LEU A 163 -11.60 28.59 3.61
CA LEU A 163 -12.74 29.43 4.01
C LEU A 163 -12.32 30.84 4.46
N SER A 164 -11.10 31.00 4.96
CA SER A 164 -10.52 32.30 5.33
C SER A 164 -9.98 33.10 4.14
N GLY A 165 -10.09 32.59 2.91
CA GLY A 165 -9.61 33.26 1.70
C GLY A 165 -8.11 33.05 1.38
N LEU A 166 -7.40 32.20 2.14
CA LEU A 166 -6.00 31.89 1.86
C LEU A 166 -5.89 30.96 0.65
N THR A 167 -5.03 31.29 -0.31
CA THR A 167 -4.74 30.41 -1.45
C THR A 167 -3.48 29.61 -1.16
N LEU A 168 -3.62 28.29 -1.03
CA LEU A 168 -2.55 27.37 -0.68
C LEU A 168 -2.21 26.46 -1.87
N PRO A 169 -0.92 26.13 -2.08
CA PRO A 169 -0.51 25.24 -3.14
C PRO A 169 -0.79 23.78 -2.77
N ARG A 170 -1.08 22.98 -3.79
CA ARG A 170 -1.21 21.53 -3.67
C ARG A 170 0.15 20.85 -3.50
N ILE A 171 1.19 21.42 -4.11
CA ILE A 171 2.59 21.03 -3.95
C ILE A 171 3.36 22.25 -3.51
N ALA A 172 3.93 22.22 -2.31
CA ALA A 172 4.78 23.29 -1.81
C ALA A 172 6.23 23.06 -2.30
N LEU A 173 6.81 24.07 -2.95
CA LEU A 173 8.21 24.02 -3.39
C LEU A 173 9.13 24.71 -2.36
N PRO A 174 10.37 24.24 -2.20
CA PRO A 174 11.35 24.91 -1.36
C PRO A 174 11.68 26.32 -1.88
N ARG A 175 12.13 27.18 -0.96
CA ARG A 175 12.55 28.57 -1.26
C ARG A 175 14.07 28.74 -1.16
N TYR A 176 14.83 27.69 -1.43
CA TYR A 176 16.29 27.72 -1.36
C TYR A 176 16.86 28.74 -2.37
N SER A 177 17.84 29.51 -1.91
CA SER A 177 18.66 30.39 -2.74
C SER A 177 20.00 29.76 -3.11
N CYS A 178 20.50 28.83 -2.28
CA CYS A 178 21.74 28.09 -2.52
C CYS A 178 21.50 26.97 -3.55
N PRO A 179 22.26 26.94 -4.68
CA PRO A 179 22.18 25.85 -5.65
C PRO A 179 22.52 24.48 -5.06
N GLY A 180 23.40 24.42 -4.05
CA GLY A 180 23.77 23.18 -3.37
C GLY A 180 22.60 22.56 -2.61
N ASP A 181 21.86 23.37 -1.83
CA ASP A 181 20.68 22.91 -1.08
C ASP A 181 19.57 22.46 -2.03
N LEU A 182 19.37 23.22 -3.12
CA LEU A 182 18.42 22.86 -4.16
C LEU A 182 18.79 21.53 -4.83
N LEU A 183 20.06 21.36 -5.22
CA LEU A 183 20.53 20.13 -5.85
C LEU A 183 20.39 18.94 -4.91
N ARG A 184 20.76 19.09 -3.63
CA ARG A 184 20.55 18.06 -2.61
C ARG A 184 19.08 17.65 -2.57
N TRP A 185 18.17 18.60 -2.43
CA TRP A 185 16.73 18.34 -2.38
C TRP A 185 16.19 17.64 -3.66
N LEU A 186 16.64 18.07 -4.85
CA LEU A 186 16.26 17.45 -6.12
C LEU A 186 16.75 16.00 -6.24
N LEU A 187 17.90 15.67 -5.66
CA LEU A 187 18.48 14.32 -5.70
C LEU A 187 17.91 13.39 -4.64
N THR A 188 17.55 13.90 -3.45
CA THR A 188 17.14 13.07 -2.32
C THR A 188 15.63 12.95 -2.18
N GLU A 189 14.86 13.99 -2.51
CA GLU A 189 13.42 13.99 -2.30
C GLU A 189 12.60 14.28 -3.57
N ASN A 190 12.98 15.34 -4.29
CA ASN A 190 12.33 15.90 -5.47
C ASN A 190 10.82 16.19 -5.28
N VAL A 191 10.16 16.73 -6.31
CA VAL A 191 8.69 16.79 -6.35
C VAL A 191 8.10 15.38 -6.54
N PRO A 192 6.86 15.12 -6.09
CA PRO A 192 6.17 13.87 -6.43
C PRO A 192 6.18 13.61 -7.93
N GLY A 193 6.31 12.33 -8.31
CA GLY A 193 6.35 11.91 -9.71
C GLY A 193 7.73 12.03 -10.38
N GLN A 194 8.75 12.51 -9.68
CA GLN A 194 10.13 12.56 -10.16
C GLN A 194 11.07 11.68 -9.31
N PRO A 195 12.10 11.04 -9.89
CA PRO A 195 13.10 10.29 -9.13
C PRO A 195 13.75 11.14 -8.03
N PRO A 196 14.02 10.58 -6.84
CA PRO A 196 13.88 9.17 -6.46
C PRO A 196 12.48 8.80 -5.93
N TYR A 197 11.46 9.60 -6.27
CA TYR A 197 10.05 9.42 -5.92
C TYR A 197 9.77 9.41 -4.42
N ALA A 198 10.63 10.03 -3.60
CA ALA A 198 10.48 10.02 -2.14
C ALA A 198 9.12 10.61 -1.72
N ALA A 199 8.67 11.68 -2.37
CA ALA A 199 7.38 12.33 -2.08
C ALA A 199 6.16 11.68 -2.78
N GLY A 200 6.36 10.59 -3.53
CA GLY A 200 5.32 9.85 -4.24
C GLY A 200 5.63 9.58 -5.71
N VAL A 201 5.04 8.52 -6.26
CA VAL A 201 5.34 8.04 -7.63
C VAL A 201 4.53 8.74 -8.74
N PHE A 202 3.53 9.53 -8.37
CA PHE A 202 2.69 10.30 -9.29
C PHE A 202 2.87 11.80 -9.02
N PRO A 203 2.83 12.65 -10.07
CA PRO A 203 2.95 14.11 -9.90
C PRO A 203 1.94 14.72 -8.94
N LEU A 204 0.76 14.09 -8.87
CA LEU A 204 -0.43 14.58 -8.21
C LEU A 204 -1.26 13.36 -7.76
N LYS A 205 -1.76 13.34 -6.52
CA LYS A 205 -2.82 12.42 -6.09
C LYS A 205 -4.01 12.46 -7.07
N ARG A 206 -4.58 11.28 -7.37
CA ARG A 206 -5.76 11.15 -8.23
C ARG A 206 -6.99 11.70 -7.53
N SER A 207 -7.75 12.56 -8.21
CA SER A 207 -9.02 13.11 -7.68
C SER A 207 -10.21 12.18 -7.91
N ASP A 208 -10.10 11.28 -8.88
CA ASP A 208 -11.15 10.34 -9.32
C ASP A 208 -11.09 8.99 -8.60
N GLU A 209 -9.98 8.69 -7.91
CA GLU A 209 -9.72 7.41 -7.27
C GLU A 209 -9.19 7.63 -5.85
N GLU A 210 -10.08 7.60 -4.86
CA GLU A 210 -9.68 7.59 -3.45
C GLU A 210 -8.87 6.30 -3.15
N PRO A 211 -7.82 6.35 -2.30
CA PRO A 211 -6.99 5.17 -2.00
C PRO A 211 -7.75 4.11 -1.19
N LYS A 212 -8.99 4.38 -0.79
CA LYS A 212 -9.86 3.51 0.00
C LYS A 212 -9.94 2.10 -0.58
N ARG A 213 -9.56 1.12 0.23
CA ARG A 213 -9.70 -0.31 -0.07
C ARG A 213 -9.94 -1.08 1.23
N GLN A 214 -11.20 -1.42 1.50
CA GLN A 214 -11.59 -2.13 2.72
C GLN A 214 -11.55 -3.64 2.51
N PHE A 215 -10.97 -4.37 3.46
CA PHE A 215 -11.00 -5.82 3.53
C PHE A 215 -12.42 -6.28 3.85
N ALA A 216 -12.91 -7.27 3.10
CA ALA A 216 -14.16 -7.94 3.40
C ALA A 216 -14.07 -9.41 3.00
N GLY A 217 -14.68 -10.26 3.82
CA GLY A 217 -14.72 -11.70 3.61
C GLY A 217 -15.34 -12.36 4.83
N GLU A 218 -16.52 -12.96 4.66
CA GLU A 218 -17.19 -13.70 5.71
C GLU A 218 -18.27 -14.62 5.11
N GLY A 219 -18.38 -15.83 5.65
CA GLY A 219 -19.41 -16.80 5.27
C GLY A 219 -19.29 -17.26 3.82
N THR A 220 -20.42 -17.31 3.12
CA THR A 220 -20.49 -17.75 1.72
C THR A 220 -20.05 -16.64 0.74
N PRO A 221 -19.72 -17.00 -0.51
CA PRO A 221 -19.47 -16.03 -1.57
C PRO A 221 -20.56 -14.97 -1.70
N GLU A 222 -21.84 -15.33 -1.56
CA GLU A 222 -22.97 -14.40 -1.66
C GLU A 222 -23.03 -13.41 -0.50
N ARG A 223 -22.72 -13.83 0.73
CA ARG A 223 -22.67 -12.90 1.88
C ARG A 223 -21.58 -11.87 1.69
N THR A 224 -20.39 -12.32 1.27
CA THR A 224 -19.28 -11.43 0.97
C THR A 224 -19.57 -10.53 -0.23
N ASN A 225 -20.24 -11.04 -1.26
CA ASN A 225 -20.69 -10.24 -2.40
C ASN A 225 -21.64 -9.10 -1.97
N ARG A 226 -22.63 -9.39 -1.12
CA ARG A 226 -23.53 -8.35 -0.55
C ARG A 226 -22.72 -7.27 0.19
N ARG A 227 -21.69 -7.68 0.93
CA ARG A 227 -20.78 -6.77 1.64
C ARG A 227 -20.00 -5.89 0.66
N PHE A 228 -19.48 -6.43 -0.44
CA PHE A 228 -18.82 -5.63 -1.47
C PHE A 228 -19.74 -4.60 -2.11
N HIS A 229 -21.00 -4.97 -2.41
CA HIS A 229 -21.99 -4.02 -2.94
C HIS A 229 -22.28 -2.92 -1.92
N TYR A 230 -22.43 -3.26 -0.65
CA TYR A 230 -22.61 -2.28 0.43
C TYR A 230 -21.44 -1.29 0.53
N LEU A 231 -20.20 -1.80 0.58
CA LEU A 231 -19.00 -0.98 0.79
C LEU A 231 -18.73 -0.04 -0.39
N SER A 232 -19.10 -0.46 -1.60
CA SER A 232 -18.80 0.26 -2.83
C SER A 232 -19.99 1.00 -3.43
N ARG A 233 -21.18 0.98 -2.80
CA ARG A 233 -22.43 1.52 -3.36
C ARG A 233 -22.35 2.96 -3.85
N HIS A 234 -21.56 3.79 -3.16
CA HIS A 234 -21.42 5.23 -3.45
C HIS A 234 -20.13 5.59 -4.17
N ASP A 235 -19.32 4.60 -4.54
CA ASP A 235 -18.02 4.82 -5.17
C ASP A 235 -18.10 4.66 -6.69
N ASN A 236 -17.52 5.60 -7.43
CA ASN A 236 -17.36 5.46 -8.88
C ASN A 236 -16.34 4.37 -9.23
N ALA A 237 -15.26 4.27 -8.45
CA ALA A 237 -14.24 3.23 -8.58
C ALA A 237 -14.49 2.09 -7.58
N LYS A 238 -14.65 0.86 -8.08
CA LYS A 238 -14.90 -0.34 -7.27
C LYS A 238 -13.57 -0.98 -6.89
N ARG A 239 -13.05 -0.69 -5.69
CA ARG A 239 -11.77 -1.22 -5.18
C ARG A 239 -12.02 -2.26 -4.09
N LEU A 240 -12.10 -3.53 -4.48
CA LEU A 240 -12.45 -4.64 -3.59
C LEU A 240 -11.18 -5.25 -2.96
N SER A 241 -11.27 -5.74 -1.72
CA SER A 241 -10.22 -6.54 -1.09
C SER A 241 -10.84 -7.75 -0.38
N VAL A 242 -10.44 -8.94 -0.82
CA VAL A 242 -11.00 -10.21 -0.36
C VAL A 242 -10.14 -10.80 0.76
N ALA A 243 -10.79 -11.15 1.87
CA ALA A 243 -10.24 -12.01 2.92
C ALA A 243 -10.83 -13.42 2.82
N PHE A 244 -9.99 -14.45 2.69
CA PHE A 244 -10.43 -15.84 2.60
C PHE A 244 -10.40 -16.53 3.96
N ASP A 245 -11.29 -17.51 4.15
CA ASP A 245 -11.33 -18.29 5.39
C ASP A 245 -10.08 -19.18 5.53
N SER A 246 -9.80 -19.63 6.76
CA SER A 246 -8.61 -20.48 6.99
C SER A 246 -8.62 -21.80 6.21
N VAL A 247 -9.79 -22.31 5.82
CA VAL A 247 -9.89 -23.53 4.99
C VAL A 247 -9.34 -23.25 3.59
N THR A 248 -9.77 -22.15 2.97
CA THR A 248 -9.30 -21.69 1.65
C THR A 248 -7.84 -21.25 1.71
N LEU A 249 -7.41 -20.54 2.76
CA LEU A 249 -6.02 -20.06 2.92
C LEU A 249 -5.00 -21.21 2.91
N TYR A 250 -5.39 -22.40 3.37
CA TYR A 250 -4.56 -23.60 3.42
C TYR A 250 -4.81 -24.57 2.25
N GLY A 251 -5.58 -24.16 1.23
CA GLY A 251 -5.82 -24.98 0.04
C GLY A 251 -6.69 -26.21 0.30
N HIS A 252 -7.54 -26.17 1.31
CA HIS A 252 -8.47 -27.27 1.60
C HIS A 252 -9.87 -26.98 1.08
N ASP A 253 -10.61 -28.03 0.76
CA ASP A 253 -12.05 -27.95 0.54
C ASP A 253 -12.80 -27.94 1.89
N PRO A 254 -14.00 -27.33 1.98
CA PRO A 254 -14.86 -27.48 3.14
C PRO A 254 -15.24 -28.96 3.34
N GLY A 255 -15.36 -29.39 4.60
CA GLY A 255 -15.69 -30.77 4.94
C GLY A 255 -16.37 -30.90 6.29
N GLU A 256 -17.08 -32.02 6.49
CA GLU A 256 -17.83 -32.34 7.71
C GLU A 256 -16.93 -32.64 8.91
N ARG A 257 -15.65 -32.97 8.67
CA ARG A 257 -14.69 -33.24 9.76
C ARG A 257 -14.62 -32.02 10.68
N PRO A 258 -14.80 -32.16 12.00
CA PRO A 258 -14.85 -31.03 12.93
C PRO A 258 -13.69 -30.04 12.82
N ASP A 259 -12.47 -30.54 12.56
CA ASP A 259 -11.26 -29.74 12.35
C ASP A 259 -11.37 -28.70 11.22
N ILE A 260 -12.19 -29.01 10.21
CA ILE A 260 -12.46 -28.16 9.04
C ILE A 260 -13.80 -27.46 9.22
N TYR A 261 -14.85 -28.20 9.58
CA TYR A 261 -16.23 -27.69 9.68
C TYR A 261 -16.35 -26.47 10.59
N GLY A 262 -15.65 -26.47 11.72
CA GLY A 262 -15.63 -25.33 12.65
C GLY A 262 -15.11 -24.03 12.04
N LYS A 263 -14.35 -24.11 10.94
CA LYS A 263 -13.60 -23.00 10.34
C LYS A 263 -14.16 -22.47 9.02
N ILE A 264 -15.07 -23.22 8.39
CA ILE A 264 -15.69 -22.86 7.10
C ILE A 264 -16.37 -21.50 7.23
N GLY A 265 -15.96 -20.52 6.41
CA GLY A 265 -16.56 -19.18 6.35
C GLY A 265 -16.29 -18.28 7.56
N ASN A 266 -15.46 -18.72 8.51
CA ASN A 266 -15.05 -17.91 9.65
C ASN A 266 -13.78 -17.13 9.33
N SER A 267 -13.72 -15.86 9.75
CA SER A 267 -12.60 -14.92 9.49
C SER A 267 -12.29 -14.69 8.00
N GLY A 268 -13.23 -15.00 7.11
CA GLY A 268 -13.04 -14.91 5.68
C GLY A 268 -14.13 -15.62 4.88
N VAL A 269 -14.12 -15.43 3.57
CA VAL A 269 -15.02 -16.14 2.64
C VAL A 269 -14.47 -17.52 2.26
N ASN A 270 -15.35 -18.53 2.19
CA ASN A 270 -14.98 -19.86 1.71
C ASN A 270 -15.13 -19.96 0.18
N VAL A 271 -14.05 -20.27 -0.55
CA VAL A 271 -14.05 -20.32 -2.04
C VAL A 271 -13.30 -21.58 -2.53
N PRO A 272 -13.97 -22.76 -2.53
CA PRO A 272 -13.35 -24.01 -2.96
C PRO A 272 -13.42 -24.28 -4.47
N THR A 273 -14.29 -23.58 -5.22
CA THR A 273 -14.49 -23.82 -6.66
C THR A 273 -14.51 -22.55 -7.48
N LEU A 274 -14.36 -22.69 -8.80
CA LEU A 274 -14.53 -21.58 -9.75
C LEU A 274 -15.96 -21.00 -9.71
N ASP A 275 -16.98 -21.84 -9.51
CA ASP A 275 -18.37 -21.39 -9.43
C ASP A 275 -18.60 -20.49 -8.19
N ASP A 276 -17.89 -20.74 -7.08
CA ASP A 276 -17.87 -19.87 -5.90
C ASP A 276 -17.21 -18.51 -6.19
N MET A 277 -16.11 -18.51 -6.95
CA MET A 277 -15.44 -17.29 -7.39
C MET A 277 -16.34 -16.42 -8.27
N GLU A 278 -17.14 -17.02 -9.15
CA GLU A 278 -18.14 -16.30 -9.96
C GLU A 278 -19.26 -15.69 -9.10
N ARG A 279 -19.73 -16.42 -8.08
CA ARG A 279 -20.74 -15.91 -7.12
C ARG A 279 -20.19 -14.75 -6.30
N LEU A 280 -18.92 -14.83 -5.88
CA LEU A 280 -18.24 -13.80 -5.09
C LEU A 280 -18.23 -12.43 -5.80
N PHE A 281 -18.01 -12.42 -7.13
CA PHE A 281 -17.91 -11.18 -7.91
C PHE A 281 -19.12 -10.87 -8.77
N ARG A 282 -20.25 -11.57 -8.57
CA ARG A 282 -21.48 -11.33 -9.31
C ARG A 282 -21.90 -9.86 -9.20
N GLY A 283 -22.17 -9.24 -10.36
CA GLY A 283 -22.56 -7.84 -10.46
C GLY A 283 -21.41 -6.83 -10.55
N PHE A 284 -20.15 -7.26 -10.45
CA PHE A 284 -18.98 -6.41 -10.68
C PHE A 284 -18.34 -6.74 -12.03
N ASP A 285 -18.26 -5.79 -12.96
CA ASP A 285 -17.50 -5.98 -14.22
C ASP A 285 -16.00 -5.95 -13.92
N LEU A 286 -15.36 -7.12 -13.98
CA LEU A 286 -13.95 -7.34 -13.62
C LEU A 286 -12.98 -6.75 -14.66
N CYS A 287 -13.45 -6.49 -15.88
CA CYS A 287 -12.68 -5.83 -16.94
C CYS A 287 -12.95 -4.33 -17.02
N HIS A 288 -13.83 -3.80 -16.17
CA HIS A 288 -14.10 -2.36 -16.14
C HIS A 288 -12.85 -1.61 -15.63
N PRO A 289 -12.43 -0.52 -16.30
CA PRO A 289 -11.19 0.19 -15.95
C PRO A 289 -11.19 0.82 -14.55
N ALA A 290 -12.37 1.03 -13.97
CA ALA A 290 -12.55 1.53 -12.60
C ALA A 290 -12.83 0.43 -11.55
N THR A 291 -12.80 -0.86 -11.94
CA THR A 291 -12.90 -1.99 -11.01
C THR A 291 -11.51 -2.55 -10.78
N SER A 292 -11.14 -2.82 -9.53
CA SER A 292 -9.91 -3.55 -9.22
C SER A 292 -10.08 -4.42 -7.98
N VAL A 293 -9.67 -5.69 -8.07
CA VAL A 293 -9.84 -6.68 -7.01
C VAL A 293 -8.49 -7.06 -6.42
N SER A 294 -8.33 -6.91 -5.11
CA SER A 294 -7.20 -7.44 -4.36
C SER A 294 -7.62 -8.74 -3.66
N MET A 295 -6.82 -9.80 -3.76
CA MET A 295 -7.06 -11.09 -3.14
C MET A 295 -5.92 -11.44 -2.19
N THR A 296 -6.21 -11.48 -0.88
CA THR A 296 -5.22 -11.79 0.16
C THR A 296 -5.10 -13.30 0.33
N ILE A 297 -4.33 -13.93 -0.55
CA ILE A 297 -4.08 -15.37 -0.59
C ILE A 297 -2.60 -15.63 -0.88
N ASN A 298 -2.02 -16.67 -0.26
CA ASN A 298 -0.58 -16.97 -0.35
C ASN A 298 -0.33 -18.41 -0.81
N GLY A 299 -0.42 -19.42 0.07
CA GLY A 299 -0.13 -20.82 -0.24
C GLY A 299 -0.76 -21.32 -1.55
N PRO A 300 -2.10 -21.26 -1.70
CA PRO A 300 -2.78 -21.66 -2.93
C PRO A 300 -3.05 -20.47 -3.89
N ALA A 301 -2.29 -19.37 -3.79
CA ALA A 301 -2.49 -18.18 -4.62
C ALA A 301 -2.53 -18.45 -6.14
N PRO A 302 -1.67 -19.33 -6.73
CA PRO A 302 -1.77 -19.66 -8.15
C PRO A 302 -3.13 -20.25 -8.53
N ILE A 303 -3.74 -21.06 -7.65
CA ILE A 303 -5.02 -21.72 -7.88
C ILE A 303 -6.15 -20.69 -7.87
N LEU A 304 -6.21 -19.84 -6.83
CA LEU A 304 -7.24 -18.81 -6.70
C LEU A 304 -7.10 -17.72 -7.78
N LEU A 305 -5.87 -17.43 -8.21
CA LEU A 305 -5.63 -16.52 -9.34
C LEU A 305 -6.16 -17.12 -10.65
N ALA A 306 -5.93 -18.41 -10.92
CA ALA A 306 -6.48 -19.09 -12.10
C ALA A 306 -8.02 -19.12 -12.06
N MET A 307 -8.61 -19.34 -10.88
CA MET A 307 -10.07 -19.22 -10.69
C MET A 307 -10.57 -17.81 -10.99
N TYR A 308 -9.89 -16.78 -10.47
CA TYR A 308 -10.26 -15.38 -10.71
C TYR A 308 -10.17 -14.99 -12.19
N MET A 309 -9.09 -15.37 -12.87
CA MET A 309 -8.91 -15.09 -14.31
C MET A 309 -10.00 -15.78 -15.13
N ASN A 310 -10.33 -17.04 -14.81
CA ASN A 310 -11.44 -17.75 -15.45
C ASN A 310 -12.81 -17.13 -15.15
N ALA A 311 -13.05 -16.65 -13.94
CA ALA A 311 -14.30 -15.95 -13.61
C ALA A 311 -14.46 -14.66 -14.43
N ALA A 312 -13.37 -13.91 -14.65
CA ALA A 312 -13.36 -12.75 -15.53
C ALA A 312 -13.61 -13.13 -17.01
N ILE A 313 -13.00 -14.22 -17.50
CA ILE A 313 -13.20 -14.71 -18.87
C ILE A 313 -14.65 -15.15 -19.07
N ARG A 314 -15.19 -16.01 -18.19
CA ARG A 314 -16.60 -16.46 -18.22
C ARG A 314 -17.57 -15.29 -18.20
N GLN A 315 -17.29 -14.26 -17.41
CA GLN A 315 -18.09 -13.04 -17.39
C GLN A 315 -18.12 -12.33 -18.76
N GLN A 316 -16.97 -12.17 -19.43
CA GLN A 316 -16.93 -11.50 -20.75
C GLN A 316 -17.56 -12.37 -21.86
N LEU A 317 -17.42 -13.69 -21.79
CA LEU A 317 -18.10 -14.62 -22.69
C LEU A 317 -19.62 -14.56 -22.52
N ALA A 318 -20.11 -14.54 -21.28
CA ALA A 318 -21.53 -14.38 -20.98
C ALA A 318 -22.07 -13.03 -21.46
N LYS A 319 -21.28 -11.96 -21.30
CA LYS A 319 -21.60 -10.61 -21.81
C LYS A 319 -21.69 -10.59 -23.34
N PHE A 320 -20.75 -11.25 -24.03
CA PHE A 320 -20.81 -11.41 -25.48
C PHE A 320 -22.08 -12.15 -25.90
N ALA A 321 -22.39 -13.27 -25.26
CA ALA A 321 -23.56 -14.09 -25.60
C ALA A 321 -24.88 -13.36 -25.38
N ALA A 322 -24.99 -12.57 -24.30
CA ALA A 322 -26.15 -11.73 -24.05
C ALA A 322 -26.30 -10.60 -25.09
N GLN A 323 -25.19 -10.03 -25.57
CA GLN A 323 -25.21 -8.94 -26.56
C GLN A 323 -25.50 -9.42 -27.98
N HIS A 324 -25.02 -10.61 -28.36
CA HIS A 324 -25.12 -11.13 -29.72
C HIS A 324 -26.20 -12.22 -29.90
N GLY A 325 -26.80 -12.70 -28.81
CA GLY A 325 -27.82 -13.76 -28.84
C GLY A 325 -27.28 -15.14 -29.24
N ARG A 326 -25.96 -15.33 -29.25
CA ARG A 326 -25.28 -16.60 -29.59
C ARG A 326 -23.98 -16.76 -28.81
N LYS A 327 -23.48 -17.99 -28.70
CA LYS A 327 -22.13 -18.23 -28.18
C LYS A 327 -21.08 -17.69 -29.17
N PRO A 328 -19.92 -17.22 -28.67
CA PRO A 328 -18.79 -16.90 -29.54
C PRO A 328 -18.31 -18.17 -30.26
N ASP A 329 -17.78 -18.01 -31.47
CA ASP A 329 -17.00 -19.08 -32.10
C ASP A 329 -15.59 -19.17 -31.48
N ALA A 330 -14.80 -20.15 -31.92
CA ALA A 330 -13.48 -20.39 -31.35
C ALA A 330 -12.50 -19.20 -31.50
N ALA A 331 -12.59 -18.45 -32.60
CA ALA A 331 -11.72 -17.30 -32.82
C ALA A 331 -12.15 -16.11 -31.95
N GLU A 332 -13.46 -15.89 -31.83
CA GLU A 332 -14.03 -14.87 -30.94
C GLU A 332 -13.76 -15.17 -29.47
N GLU A 333 -13.86 -16.43 -29.05
CA GLU A 333 -13.58 -16.87 -27.69
C GLU A 333 -12.13 -16.57 -27.31
N GLU A 334 -11.17 -16.92 -28.18
CA GLU A 334 -9.75 -16.64 -27.94
C GLU A 334 -9.45 -15.13 -27.90
N ALA A 335 -10.08 -14.35 -28.77
CA ALA A 335 -9.98 -12.89 -28.73
C ALA A 335 -10.54 -12.30 -27.42
N ILE A 336 -11.68 -12.82 -26.93
CA ILE A 336 -12.27 -12.41 -25.67
C ILE A 336 -11.35 -12.79 -24.50
N ARG A 337 -10.79 -14.00 -24.50
CA ARG A 337 -9.84 -14.47 -23.48
C ARG A 337 -8.62 -13.56 -23.41
N THR A 338 -7.95 -13.35 -24.54
CA THR A 338 -6.78 -12.48 -24.65
C THR A 338 -7.08 -11.06 -24.16
N ARG A 339 -8.19 -10.46 -24.63
CA ARG A 339 -8.58 -9.10 -24.20
C ARG A 339 -8.88 -9.04 -22.71
N THR A 340 -9.54 -10.05 -22.15
CA THR A 340 -9.86 -10.13 -20.72
C THR A 340 -8.58 -10.12 -19.89
N LEU A 341 -7.62 -11.00 -20.21
CA LEU A 341 -6.33 -11.09 -19.51
C LEU A 341 -5.52 -9.78 -19.58
N GLN A 342 -5.59 -9.07 -20.70
CA GLN A 342 -4.90 -7.79 -20.86
C GLN A 342 -5.58 -6.62 -20.14
N THR A 343 -6.88 -6.71 -19.85
CA THR A 343 -7.67 -5.59 -19.30
C THR A 343 -7.99 -5.74 -17.81
N VAL A 344 -8.02 -6.97 -17.30
CA VAL A 344 -8.34 -7.24 -15.89
C VAL A 344 -7.38 -6.52 -14.94
N ARG A 345 -7.94 -5.91 -13.88
CA ARG A 345 -7.20 -5.11 -12.91
C ARG A 345 -7.29 -5.72 -11.53
N GLY A 346 -6.16 -5.85 -10.85
CA GLY A 346 -6.16 -6.36 -9.49
C GLY A 346 -4.79 -6.70 -8.95
N THR A 347 -4.79 -7.38 -7.81
CA THR A 347 -3.59 -7.80 -7.09
C THR A 347 -3.86 -9.15 -6.45
N VAL A 348 -2.95 -10.10 -6.61
CA VAL A 348 -2.87 -11.26 -5.73
C VAL A 348 -1.70 -11.04 -4.76
N GLN A 349 -1.86 -11.44 -3.49
CA GLN A 349 -0.81 -11.20 -2.50
C GLN A 349 0.43 -12.08 -2.77
N ALA A 350 0.28 -13.40 -2.69
CA ALA A 350 1.21 -14.39 -3.23
C ALA A 350 2.71 -14.23 -2.83
N ASP A 351 3.01 -13.53 -1.74
CA ASP A 351 4.37 -13.39 -1.23
C ASP A 351 4.67 -14.56 -0.29
N ILE A 352 5.38 -15.54 -0.82
CA ILE A 352 5.76 -16.79 -0.15
C ILE A 352 6.93 -16.57 0.82
N LEU A 353 7.79 -15.57 0.59
CA LEU A 353 8.95 -15.34 1.46
C LEU A 353 8.49 -14.85 2.83
N LYS A 354 7.47 -13.98 2.91
CA LYS A 354 6.89 -13.57 4.19
C LYS A 354 6.16 -14.68 4.94
N GLU A 355 5.73 -15.74 4.24
CA GLU A 355 4.98 -16.83 4.88
C GLU A 355 5.86 -17.63 5.83
N ASP A 356 7.09 -17.90 5.42
CA ASP A 356 8.08 -18.54 6.28
C ASP A 356 8.56 -17.61 7.40
N GLN A 357 8.67 -16.31 7.11
CA GLN A 357 9.21 -15.33 8.05
C GLN A 357 8.21 -14.93 9.15
N GLY A 358 6.94 -14.69 8.81
CA GLY A 358 5.96 -14.08 9.74
C GLY A 358 4.54 -14.66 9.74
N GLN A 359 3.95 -15.02 8.58
CA GLN A 359 2.51 -15.33 8.52
C GLN A 359 2.15 -16.82 8.68
N ASN A 360 3.06 -17.73 8.38
CA ASN A 360 2.92 -19.19 8.56
C ASN A 360 1.79 -19.88 7.76
N THR A 361 1.44 -19.39 6.56
CA THR A 361 0.47 -20.06 5.65
C THR A 361 1.11 -20.73 4.42
N CYS A 362 2.42 -21.02 4.48
CA CYS A 362 3.07 -21.89 3.50
C CYS A 362 2.50 -23.32 3.54
N ILE A 363 2.01 -23.81 2.41
CA ILE A 363 1.52 -25.19 2.25
C ILE A 363 2.44 -26.05 1.38
N PHE A 364 3.18 -25.45 0.45
CA PHE A 364 4.15 -26.12 -0.42
C PHE A 364 5.57 -25.84 0.03
N SER A 365 6.53 -26.68 -0.39
CA SER A 365 7.95 -26.38 -0.21
C SER A 365 8.32 -25.01 -0.81
N THR A 366 9.20 -24.26 -0.15
CA THR A 366 9.58 -22.89 -0.56
C THR A 366 10.08 -22.84 -2.00
N GLY A 367 10.88 -23.83 -2.42
CA GLY A 367 11.36 -23.93 -3.80
C GLY A 367 10.23 -24.12 -4.81
N PHE A 368 9.27 -25.00 -4.54
CA PHE A 368 8.14 -25.24 -5.43
C PHE A 368 7.18 -24.04 -5.48
N ALA A 369 6.94 -23.40 -4.34
CA ALA A 369 6.13 -22.20 -4.27
C ALA A 369 6.75 -21.03 -5.06
N LEU A 370 8.07 -20.79 -4.95
CA LEU A 370 8.78 -19.80 -5.77
C LEU A 370 8.71 -20.14 -7.27
N LYS A 371 8.81 -21.43 -7.62
CA LYS A 371 8.61 -21.89 -9.00
C LYS A 371 7.25 -21.47 -9.54
N MET A 372 6.18 -21.74 -8.81
CA MET A 372 4.83 -21.33 -9.23
C MET A 372 4.68 -19.81 -9.33
N MET A 373 5.33 -19.04 -8.46
CA MET A 373 5.36 -17.58 -8.58
C MET A 373 6.06 -17.08 -9.85
N GLY A 374 7.15 -17.74 -10.27
CA GLY A 374 7.78 -17.44 -11.54
C GLY A 374 6.92 -17.86 -12.74
N ASP A 375 6.14 -18.93 -12.62
CA ASP A 375 5.25 -19.39 -13.68
C ASP A 375 4.09 -18.42 -13.94
N ILE A 376 3.49 -17.88 -12.86
CA ILE A 376 2.51 -16.80 -12.96
C ILE A 376 3.10 -15.61 -13.72
N GLN A 377 4.30 -15.16 -13.31
CA GLN A 377 4.92 -14.00 -13.93
C GLN A 377 5.28 -14.26 -15.41
N GLN A 378 5.77 -15.46 -15.74
CA GLN A 378 6.05 -15.85 -17.12
C GLN A 378 4.77 -15.84 -17.97
N TYR A 379 3.68 -16.40 -17.45
CA TYR A 379 2.38 -16.41 -18.11
C TYR A 379 1.86 -14.98 -18.33
N PHE A 380 2.01 -14.10 -17.34
CA PHE A 380 1.62 -12.70 -17.44
C PHE A 380 2.36 -11.97 -18.56
N ILE A 381 3.66 -12.19 -18.70
CA ILE A 381 4.47 -11.61 -19.77
C ILE A 381 4.00 -12.14 -21.13
N ALA A 382 3.86 -13.46 -21.26
CA ALA A 382 3.47 -14.12 -22.51
C ALA A 382 2.09 -13.66 -23.02
N HIS A 383 1.15 -13.39 -22.11
CA HIS A 383 -0.24 -13.00 -22.45
C HIS A 383 -0.51 -11.49 -22.34
N GLY A 384 0.51 -10.68 -22.02
CA GLY A 384 0.37 -9.23 -21.90
C GLY A 384 -0.48 -8.75 -20.72
N VAL A 385 -0.49 -9.49 -19.61
CA VAL A 385 -1.20 -9.13 -18.36
C VAL A 385 -0.45 -7.99 -17.65
N ARG A 386 -0.79 -6.75 -18.01
CA ARG A 386 -0.08 -5.52 -17.56
C ARG A 386 -0.79 -4.73 -16.47
N HIS A 387 -1.99 -5.15 -16.10
CA HIS A 387 -2.89 -4.43 -15.21
C HIS A 387 -3.20 -5.19 -13.91
N TYR A 388 -2.62 -6.39 -13.77
CA TYR A 388 -2.72 -7.22 -12.59
C TYR A 388 -1.33 -7.36 -11.93
N TYR A 389 -1.25 -7.09 -10.63
CA TYR A 389 -0.04 -7.29 -9.84
C TYR A 389 0.07 -8.78 -9.46
N SER A 390 1.12 -9.45 -9.91
CA SER A 390 1.35 -10.89 -9.72
C SER A 390 1.82 -11.23 -8.31
N VAL A 391 2.37 -10.26 -7.59
CA VAL A 391 2.79 -10.38 -6.20
C VAL A 391 2.65 -9.03 -5.49
N SER A 392 2.20 -9.09 -4.24
CA SER A 392 2.22 -7.97 -3.29
C SER A 392 3.20 -8.29 -2.16
N ILE A 393 4.45 -7.89 -2.35
CA ILE A 393 5.57 -8.11 -1.42
C ILE A 393 5.26 -7.40 -0.11
N SER A 394 5.15 -8.15 0.99
CA SER A 394 4.42 -7.66 2.17
C SER A 394 5.22 -7.73 3.47
N GLY A 395 5.30 -6.57 4.12
CA GLY A 395 5.82 -6.38 5.47
C GLY A 395 4.75 -6.34 6.55
N TYR A 396 3.47 -6.17 6.19
CA TYR A 396 2.37 -6.07 7.15
C TYR A 396 2.41 -7.21 8.18
N HIS A 397 2.41 -8.46 7.71
CA HIS A 397 2.40 -9.64 8.57
C HIS A 397 3.69 -9.83 9.37
N ILE A 398 4.83 -9.37 8.82
CA ILE A 398 6.13 -9.36 9.52
C ILE A 398 6.05 -8.42 10.73
N ALA A 399 5.47 -7.23 10.56
CA ALA A 399 5.25 -6.28 11.65
C ALA A 399 4.22 -6.78 12.67
N GLU A 400 3.07 -7.28 12.21
CA GLU A 400 2.05 -7.81 13.11
C GLU A 400 2.56 -8.98 13.96
N ALA A 401 3.52 -9.77 13.45
CA ALA A 401 4.18 -10.84 14.19
C ALA A 401 5.14 -10.35 15.29
N GLY A 402 5.68 -9.13 15.19
CA GLY A 402 6.73 -8.68 16.13
C GLY A 402 7.69 -7.63 15.63
N ALA A 403 7.85 -7.51 14.32
CA ALA A 403 8.92 -6.70 13.79
C ALA A 403 8.67 -5.21 14.04
N ASN A 404 9.73 -4.51 14.45
CA ASN A 404 9.73 -3.05 14.45
C ASN A 404 9.71 -2.51 13.00
N PRO A 405 9.50 -1.19 12.80
CA PRO A 405 9.37 -0.60 11.46
C PRO A 405 10.60 -0.82 10.56
N ILE A 406 11.80 -0.81 11.14
CA ILE A 406 13.07 -0.99 10.42
C ILE A 406 13.17 -2.42 9.90
N SER A 407 12.99 -3.41 10.77
CA SER A 407 13.03 -4.83 10.42
C SER A 407 11.92 -5.18 9.42
N GLN A 408 10.70 -4.66 9.60
CA GLN A 408 9.64 -4.77 8.60
C GLN A 408 10.10 -4.27 7.22
N LEU A 409 10.58 -3.03 7.14
CA LEU A 409 10.93 -2.41 5.87
C LEU A 409 12.09 -3.14 5.19
N ALA A 410 13.14 -3.47 5.94
CA ALA A 410 14.31 -4.17 5.44
C ALA A 410 13.98 -5.57 4.92
N PHE A 411 13.24 -6.38 5.69
CA PHE A 411 12.87 -7.73 5.25
C PHE A 411 11.97 -7.70 4.02
N THR A 412 11.05 -6.73 3.95
CA THR A 412 10.15 -6.58 2.80
C THR A 412 10.91 -6.20 1.54
N LEU A 413 11.83 -5.23 1.61
CA LEU A 413 12.65 -4.85 0.46
C LEU A 413 13.60 -5.99 0.05
N ALA A 414 14.18 -6.71 1.02
CA ALA A 414 15.01 -7.88 0.74
C ALA A 414 14.22 -8.98 0.01
N ASN A 415 12.99 -9.26 0.43
CA ASN A 415 12.09 -10.19 -0.24
C ASN A 415 11.80 -9.71 -1.67
N GLY A 416 11.52 -8.42 -1.85
CA GLY A 416 11.29 -7.82 -3.16
C GLY A 416 12.49 -7.96 -4.11
N PHE A 417 13.69 -7.67 -3.63
CA PHE A 417 14.91 -7.87 -4.42
C PHE A 417 15.21 -9.35 -4.71
N THR A 418 14.81 -10.26 -3.82
CA THR A 418 14.90 -11.71 -4.07
C THR A 418 14.00 -12.13 -5.23
N TYR A 419 12.77 -11.60 -5.32
CA TYR A 419 11.90 -11.81 -6.47
C TYR A 419 12.50 -11.24 -7.76
N VAL A 420 13.09 -10.03 -7.70
CA VAL A 420 13.79 -9.43 -8.85
C VAL A 420 14.90 -10.35 -9.37
N GLU A 421 15.79 -10.80 -8.49
CA GLU A 421 16.89 -11.69 -8.90
C GLU A 421 16.38 -13.06 -9.37
N TYR A 422 15.32 -13.59 -8.73
CA TYR A 422 14.71 -14.85 -9.14
C TYR A 422 14.12 -14.77 -10.56
N TYR A 423 13.33 -13.74 -10.88
CA TYR A 423 12.73 -13.59 -12.21
C TYR A 423 13.78 -13.31 -13.29
N ARG A 424 14.83 -12.55 -12.96
CA ARG A 424 15.99 -12.37 -13.86
C ARG A 424 16.73 -13.68 -14.12
N SER A 425 16.89 -14.54 -13.11
CA SER A 425 17.52 -15.86 -13.29
C SER A 425 16.72 -16.77 -14.24
N ARG A 426 15.41 -16.52 -14.39
CA ARG A 426 14.53 -17.16 -15.38
C ARG A 426 14.55 -16.51 -16.76
N GLY A 427 15.42 -15.52 -17.00
CA GLY A 427 15.56 -14.83 -18.29
C GLY A 427 14.52 -13.73 -18.56
N MET A 428 13.77 -13.29 -17.55
CA MET A 428 12.80 -12.20 -17.70
C MET A 428 13.50 -10.84 -17.57
N ALA A 429 13.19 -9.89 -18.47
CA ALA A 429 13.72 -8.54 -18.36
C ALA A 429 13.05 -7.80 -17.20
N VAL A 430 13.81 -6.97 -16.48
CA VAL A 430 13.34 -6.25 -15.28
C VAL A 430 12.11 -5.40 -15.59
N ASP A 431 12.07 -4.77 -16.77
CA ASP A 431 10.98 -3.91 -17.20
C ASP A 431 9.68 -4.66 -17.55
N ASP A 432 9.75 -5.98 -17.73
CA ASP A 432 8.57 -6.81 -18.03
C ASP A 432 7.79 -7.21 -16.77
N PHE A 433 8.44 -7.20 -15.60
CA PHE A 433 7.81 -7.62 -14.33
C PHE A 433 7.85 -6.58 -13.21
N ALA A 434 8.87 -5.73 -13.11
CA ALA A 434 8.98 -4.76 -12.02
C ALA A 434 7.76 -3.82 -11.92
N PRO A 435 7.16 -3.34 -13.03
CA PRO A 435 5.92 -2.57 -12.96
C PRO A 435 4.68 -3.30 -12.41
N ASN A 436 4.73 -4.64 -12.35
CA ASN A 436 3.71 -5.54 -11.83
C ASN A 436 4.01 -6.00 -10.39
N LEU A 437 5.08 -5.51 -9.77
CA LEU A 437 5.33 -5.69 -8.34
C LEU A 437 4.57 -4.61 -7.55
N SER A 438 3.84 -5.05 -6.53
CA SER A 438 3.23 -4.17 -5.53
C SER A 438 3.83 -4.46 -4.16
N PHE A 439 3.75 -3.50 -3.25
CA PHE A 439 4.21 -3.64 -1.88
C PHE A 439 3.05 -3.47 -0.88
N PHE A 440 3.20 -4.03 0.31
CA PHE A 440 2.19 -3.93 1.36
C PHE A 440 2.80 -3.82 2.77
N PHE A 441 2.62 -2.67 3.43
CA PHE A 441 3.19 -2.37 4.74
C PHE A 441 2.11 -2.18 5.83
N SER A 442 2.49 -2.42 7.09
CA SER A 442 1.76 -1.99 8.29
C SER A 442 2.18 -0.57 8.67
N ASN A 443 1.26 0.18 9.30
CA ASN A 443 1.54 1.49 9.87
C ASN A 443 1.11 1.53 11.33
N GLY A 444 2.09 1.65 12.24
CA GLY A 444 1.91 1.73 13.68
C GLY A 444 2.13 3.15 14.22
N LEU A 445 2.55 3.24 15.49
CA LEU A 445 2.68 4.52 16.22
C LEU A 445 4.13 4.97 16.42
N ASP A 446 5.11 4.11 16.18
CA ASP A 446 6.53 4.44 16.20
C ASP A 446 6.87 5.53 15.15
N PRO A 447 7.84 6.41 15.43
CA PRO A 447 8.13 7.56 14.57
C PRO A 447 8.52 7.16 13.14
N GLU A 448 9.22 6.05 12.95
CA GLU A 448 9.71 5.57 11.65
C GLU A 448 8.56 5.32 10.65
N TYR A 449 7.35 5.04 11.13
CA TYR A 449 6.16 4.91 10.29
C TYR A 449 5.80 6.20 9.53
N ALA A 450 6.27 7.38 9.98
CA ALA A 450 6.09 8.63 9.25
C ALA A 450 6.92 8.72 7.96
N VAL A 451 7.96 7.89 7.81
CA VAL A 451 8.90 7.92 6.67
C VAL A 451 9.05 6.58 5.95
N LEU A 452 8.39 5.52 6.43
CA LEU A 452 8.55 4.16 5.89
C LEU A 452 8.34 4.09 4.37
N GLY A 453 7.29 4.74 3.85
CA GLY A 453 6.96 4.71 2.43
C GLY A 453 7.94 5.50 1.56
N ARG A 454 8.36 6.69 1.99
CA ARG A 454 9.37 7.48 1.27
C ARG A 454 10.73 6.81 1.23
N VAL A 455 11.17 6.17 2.32
CA VAL A 455 12.42 5.40 2.35
C VAL A 455 12.31 4.20 1.40
N ALA A 456 11.20 3.46 1.43
CA ALA A 456 10.96 2.36 0.51
C ALA A 456 11.08 2.79 -0.96
N ARG A 457 10.47 3.93 -1.33
CA ARG A 457 10.53 4.48 -2.69
C ARG A 457 11.95 4.90 -3.08
N ARG A 458 12.68 5.58 -2.19
CA ARG A 458 14.05 6.06 -2.45
C ARG A 458 15.02 4.91 -2.70
N ILE A 459 15.01 3.90 -1.82
CA ILE A 459 15.84 2.69 -1.97
C ILE A 459 15.47 1.95 -3.26
N TRP A 460 14.18 1.66 -3.48
CA TRP A 460 13.74 0.90 -4.65
C TRP A 460 14.08 1.61 -5.96
N SER A 461 13.76 2.89 -6.07
CA SER A 461 14.03 3.69 -7.27
C SER A 461 15.51 3.68 -7.62
N THR A 462 16.37 3.88 -6.62
CA THR A 462 17.83 3.93 -6.79
C THR A 462 18.36 2.57 -7.23
N VAL A 463 17.98 1.49 -6.56
CA VAL A 463 18.46 0.14 -6.88
C VAL A 463 17.97 -0.32 -8.26
N ILE A 464 16.68 -0.12 -8.59
CA ILE A 464 16.16 -0.50 -9.92
C ILE A 464 16.84 0.29 -11.04
N ARG A 465 17.10 1.60 -10.84
CA ARG A 465 17.79 2.43 -11.83
C ARG A 465 19.26 2.05 -11.99
N ASP A 466 20.01 2.04 -10.89
CA ASP A 466 21.47 2.03 -10.93
C ASP A 466 22.05 0.61 -10.98
N LYS A 467 21.43 -0.35 -10.27
CA LYS A 467 21.88 -1.75 -10.29
C LYS A 467 21.27 -2.54 -11.43
N TYR A 468 19.98 -2.34 -11.69
CA TYR A 468 19.23 -3.18 -12.64
C TYR A 468 18.92 -2.51 -13.99
N GLY A 469 19.22 -1.21 -14.16
CA GLY A 469 18.99 -0.48 -15.41
C GLY A 469 17.52 -0.34 -15.80
N GLY A 470 16.60 -0.45 -14.84
CA GLY A 470 15.16 -0.43 -15.08
C GLY A 470 14.64 0.96 -15.45
N ASN A 471 13.61 0.99 -16.30
CA ASN A 471 13.01 2.23 -16.78
C ASN A 471 12.22 2.99 -15.68
N GLU A 472 11.73 4.18 -16.02
CA GLU A 472 10.96 5.06 -15.12
C GLU A 472 9.77 4.35 -14.44
N ARG A 473 9.08 3.46 -15.15
CA ARG A 473 7.92 2.74 -14.62
C ARG A 473 8.34 1.67 -13.61
N SER A 474 9.46 1.01 -13.84
CA SER A 474 10.04 -0.01 -12.95
C SER A 474 10.56 0.58 -11.64
N GLN A 475 11.02 1.84 -11.67
CA GLN A 475 11.51 2.57 -10.49
C GLN A 475 10.38 3.01 -9.53
N LYS A 476 9.12 2.99 -9.96
CA LYS A 476 7.97 3.47 -9.18
C LYS A 476 7.43 2.39 -8.25
N LEU A 477 7.95 2.35 -7.02
CA LEU A 477 7.41 1.49 -5.97
C LEU A 477 6.01 1.97 -5.56
N LYS A 478 5.00 1.15 -5.84
CA LYS A 478 3.62 1.38 -5.39
C LYS A 478 3.33 0.49 -4.21
N TYR A 479 2.65 1.02 -3.20
CA TYR A 479 2.32 0.23 -2.03
C TYR A 479 0.92 0.49 -1.48
N HIS A 480 0.39 -0.56 -0.85
CA HIS A 480 -0.71 -0.51 0.07
C HIS A 480 -0.19 -0.32 1.50
N ILE A 481 -0.90 0.47 2.31
CA ILE A 481 -0.74 0.48 3.77
C ILE A 481 -2.02 -0.01 4.42
N GLN A 482 -1.85 -0.77 5.49
CA GLN A 482 -2.90 -1.06 6.47
C GLN A 482 -2.45 -0.55 7.84
N THR A 483 -3.35 0.09 8.58
CA THR A 483 -3.13 0.46 9.99
C THR A 483 -2.84 -0.79 10.82
N SER A 484 -2.00 -0.71 11.85
CA SER A 484 -1.56 -1.89 12.61
C SER A 484 -2.69 -2.48 13.46
N GLY A 485 -2.97 -3.77 13.26
CA GLY A 485 -3.93 -4.52 14.08
C GLY A 485 -3.43 -4.74 15.51
N ARG A 486 -2.13 -5.00 15.66
CA ARG A 486 -1.45 -5.19 16.96
C ARG A 486 -1.50 -3.98 17.87
N SER A 487 -1.63 -2.79 17.29
CA SER A 487 -1.78 -1.54 18.05
C SER A 487 -3.20 -1.37 18.65
N LEU A 488 -4.17 -2.18 18.22
CA LEU A 488 -5.56 -2.10 18.64
C LEU A 488 -5.84 -3.13 19.75
N HIS A 489 -6.59 -2.70 20.77
CA HIS A 489 -6.71 -3.45 22.03
C HIS A 489 -8.15 -3.81 22.33
N ALA A 490 -8.35 -4.94 23.01
CA ALA A 490 -9.67 -5.40 23.44
C ALA A 490 -10.22 -4.58 24.62
N GLN A 491 -9.33 -4.01 25.44
CA GLN A 491 -9.67 -3.04 26.46
C GLN A 491 -9.89 -1.67 25.83
N GLU A 492 -10.92 -0.94 26.27
CA GLU A 492 -11.22 0.42 25.82
C GLU A 492 -11.20 0.55 24.29
N MET A 493 -11.93 -0.33 23.60
CA MET A 493 -11.89 -0.44 22.14
C MET A 493 -12.20 0.87 21.42
N ASP A 494 -12.96 1.79 22.01
CA ASP A 494 -13.20 3.10 21.41
C ASP A 494 -11.92 3.93 21.22
N PHE A 495 -10.87 3.68 22.00
CA PHE A 495 -9.57 4.32 21.81
C PHE A 495 -8.87 3.86 20.53
N ASN A 496 -9.28 2.73 19.94
CA ASN A 496 -8.70 2.21 18.71
C ASN A 496 -8.96 3.14 17.52
N ASP A 497 -10.11 3.81 17.44
CA ASP A 497 -10.38 4.80 16.38
C ASP A 497 -9.36 5.96 16.40
N ILE A 498 -8.89 6.35 17.59
CA ILE A 498 -7.88 7.41 17.75
C ILE A 498 -6.55 6.92 17.17
N ARG A 499 -6.12 5.70 17.51
CA ARG A 499 -4.89 5.09 17.00
C ARG A 499 -4.93 4.95 15.48
N THR A 500 -6.01 4.37 14.95
CA THR A 500 -6.25 4.20 13.52
C THR A 500 -6.25 5.54 12.78
N THR A 501 -6.80 6.61 13.39
CA THR A 501 -6.79 7.95 12.79
C THR A 501 -5.37 8.50 12.61
N LEU A 502 -4.52 8.38 13.63
CA LEU A 502 -3.12 8.83 13.55
C LEU A 502 -2.34 8.03 12.51
N GLN A 503 -2.50 6.71 12.50
CA GLN A 503 -1.85 5.82 11.54
C GLN A 503 -2.28 6.09 10.10
N ALA A 504 -3.58 6.33 9.87
CA ALA A 504 -4.12 6.72 8.58
C ALA A 504 -3.58 8.07 8.10
N LEU A 505 -3.43 9.03 9.03
CA LEU A 505 -2.90 10.35 8.72
C LEU A 505 -1.45 10.27 8.22
N LEU A 506 -0.59 9.52 8.94
CA LEU A 506 0.80 9.28 8.52
C LEU A 506 0.86 8.65 7.11
N ALA A 507 0.02 7.63 6.86
CA ALA A 507 -0.04 6.96 5.56
C ALA A 507 -0.46 7.89 4.41
N ILE A 508 -1.42 8.79 4.66
CA ILE A 508 -1.91 9.75 3.64
C ILE A 508 -0.89 10.88 3.42
N TYR A 509 -0.23 11.34 4.48
CA TYR A 509 0.83 12.35 4.40
C TYR A 509 2.05 11.86 3.63
N ASP A 510 2.43 10.58 3.81
CA ASP A 510 3.51 9.96 3.05
C ASP A 510 3.08 9.40 1.68
N ASN A 511 1.91 9.85 1.19
CA ASN A 511 1.42 9.65 -0.18
C ASN A 511 1.28 8.16 -0.59
N CYS A 512 0.66 7.34 0.28
CA CYS A 512 0.35 5.94 -0.05
C CYS A 512 -0.61 5.79 -1.25
N ASN A 513 -0.52 4.67 -1.98
CA ASN A 513 -1.35 4.42 -3.17
C ASN A 513 -2.69 3.74 -2.86
N SER A 514 -2.79 3.08 -1.71
CA SER A 514 -3.97 2.36 -1.25
C SER A 514 -3.94 2.26 0.28
N LEU A 515 -5.08 2.47 0.95
CA LEU A 515 -5.16 2.47 2.41
C LEU A 515 -6.32 1.60 2.92
N HIS A 516 -6.01 0.73 3.88
CA HIS A 516 -6.95 0.05 4.75
C HIS A 516 -6.88 0.67 6.14
N THR A 517 -8.04 0.88 6.75
CA THR A 517 -8.18 1.36 8.12
C THR A 517 -8.92 0.29 8.89
N ASN A 518 -8.27 -0.25 9.91
CA ASN A 518 -8.85 -1.25 10.78
C ASN A 518 -10.03 -0.65 11.55
N ALA A 519 -10.94 -1.52 11.95
CA ALA A 519 -12.11 -1.10 12.69
C ALA A 519 -11.82 -1.09 14.20
N TYR A 520 -12.62 -0.36 14.98
CA TYR A 520 -12.34 -0.22 16.42
C TYR A 520 -12.42 -1.55 17.18
N ASP A 521 -13.15 -2.53 16.62
CA ASP A 521 -13.38 -3.87 17.17
C ASP A 521 -12.42 -4.96 16.70
N GLU A 522 -11.31 -4.57 16.04
CA GLU A 522 -10.27 -5.45 15.49
C GLU A 522 -9.81 -6.56 16.45
N ALA A 523 -9.63 -6.22 17.73
CA ALA A 523 -9.10 -7.15 18.73
C ALA A 523 -10.09 -8.26 19.14
N ILE A 524 -11.36 -8.18 18.74
CA ILE A 524 -12.41 -9.13 19.14
C ILE A 524 -12.98 -9.88 17.94
N THR A 525 -13.33 -9.19 16.85
CA THR A 525 -14.12 -9.81 15.78
C THR A 525 -13.88 -9.15 14.42
N THR A 526 -14.35 -9.81 13.35
CA THR A 526 -14.35 -9.22 12.01
C THR A 526 -15.33 -8.04 11.95
N PRO A 527 -15.03 -6.93 11.26
CA PRO A 527 -15.81 -5.70 11.38
C PRO A 527 -17.30 -5.84 11.01
N THR A 528 -18.17 -5.44 11.93
CA THR A 528 -19.61 -5.28 11.68
C THR A 528 -19.90 -4.17 10.65
N GLU A 529 -21.16 -4.03 10.21
CA GLU A 529 -21.54 -2.89 9.37
C GLU A 529 -21.32 -1.54 10.05
N HIS A 530 -21.61 -1.46 11.35
CA HIS A 530 -21.38 -0.24 12.12
C HIS A 530 -19.89 0.05 12.25
N SER A 531 -19.08 -0.95 12.59
CA SER A 531 -17.64 -0.79 12.82
C SER A 531 -16.88 -0.37 11.56
N VAL A 532 -17.17 -1.01 10.42
CA VAL A 532 -16.51 -0.62 9.15
C VAL A 532 -16.87 0.81 8.73
N ARG A 533 -18.07 1.30 9.07
CA ARG A 533 -18.46 2.69 8.76
C ARG A 533 -17.59 3.69 9.52
N ARG A 534 -17.26 3.42 10.79
CA ARG A 534 -16.32 4.23 11.58
C ARG A 534 -14.94 4.22 10.93
N ALA A 535 -14.43 3.04 10.60
CA ALA A 535 -13.15 2.88 9.93
C ALA A 535 -13.08 3.65 8.59
N MET A 536 -14.12 3.54 7.76
CA MET A 536 -14.22 4.29 6.50
C MET A 536 -14.31 5.80 6.71
N ALA A 537 -15.01 6.26 7.76
CA ALA A 537 -15.15 7.68 8.07
C ALA A 537 -13.79 8.33 8.36
N ILE A 538 -12.83 7.61 8.96
CA ILE A 538 -11.47 8.11 9.19
C ILE A 538 -10.84 8.59 7.87
N GLN A 539 -10.83 7.74 6.84
CA GLN A 539 -10.25 8.10 5.53
C GLN A 539 -11.02 9.25 4.87
N LEU A 540 -12.35 9.26 4.99
CA LEU A 540 -13.19 10.31 4.40
C LEU A 540 -12.96 11.66 5.06
N ILE A 541 -12.88 11.72 6.39
CA ILE A 541 -12.60 12.95 7.15
C ILE A 541 -11.22 13.48 6.79
N ILE A 542 -10.19 12.64 6.77
CA ILE A 542 -8.83 13.08 6.41
C ILE A 542 -8.82 13.62 4.97
N ASN A 543 -9.43 12.93 4.01
CA ASN A 543 -9.35 13.35 2.60
C ASN A 543 -10.28 14.54 2.25
N LYS A 544 -11.41 14.71 2.93
CA LYS A 544 -12.45 15.70 2.55
C LYS A 544 -12.50 16.92 3.47
N GLU A 545 -12.29 16.73 4.76
CA GLU A 545 -12.47 17.76 5.79
C GLU A 545 -11.13 18.33 6.28
N PHE A 546 -10.13 17.46 6.48
CA PHE A 546 -8.86 17.87 7.07
C PHE A 546 -8.01 18.69 6.09
N GLY A 547 -8.01 20.01 6.28
CA GLY A 547 -7.50 20.97 5.30
C GLY A 547 -6.06 20.77 4.87
N LEU A 548 -5.16 20.34 5.76
CA LEU A 548 -3.74 20.16 5.44
C LEU A 548 -3.52 18.98 4.47
N ALA A 549 -4.41 17.97 4.44
CA ALA A 549 -4.34 16.85 3.50
C ALA A 549 -4.66 17.25 2.04
N ARG A 550 -5.09 18.50 1.78
CA ARG A 550 -5.19 19.06 0.42
C ARG A 550 -3.84 19.44 -0.17
N ASN A 551 -2.79 19.50 0.66
CA ASN A 551 -1.41 19.53 0.20
C ASN A 551 -0.91 18.07 0.07
N ASP A 552 -0.29 17.75 -1.06
CA ASP A 552 0.14 16.40 -1.41
C ASP A 552 1.56 16.07 -0.92
N ASN A 553 2.31 17.07 -0.46
CA ASN A 553 3.68 16.91 0.04
C ASN A 553 3.95 17.60 1.39
N PRO A 554 3.06 17.47 2.41
CA PRO A 554 3.12 18.29 3.63
C PRO A 554 4.33 17.95 4.53
N LEU A 555 4.99 16.83 4.26
CA LEU A 555 6.15 16.34 5.02
C LEU A 555 7.49 16.91 4.52
N GLN A 556 7.57 17.39 3.27
CA GLN A 556 8.83 17.87 2.69
C GLN A 556 9.28 19.19 3.33
N GLY A 557 10.58 19.32 3.61
CA GLY A 557 11.15 20.48 4.29
C GLY A 557 11.08 20.44 5.82
N SER A 558 10.48 19.39 6.40
CA SER A 558 10.50 19.19 7.85
C SER A 558 11.84 18.58 8.27
N PHE A 559 12.57 19.28 9.14
CA PHE A 559 13.89 18.84 9.61
C PHE A 559 13.86 17.43 10.22
N LEU A 560 12.86 17.13 11.06
CA LEU A 560 12.72 15.82 11.69
C LEU A 560 12.40 14.73 10.66
N ILE A 561 11.58 15.03 9.65
CA ILE A 561 11.24 14.05 8.61
C ILE A 561 12.46 13.74 7.76
N GLU A 562 13.22 14.75 7.36
CA GLU A 562 14.45 14.58 6.56
C GLU A 562 15.48 13.73 7.34
N GLU A 563 15.75 14.10 8.59
CA GLU A 563 16.69 13.35 9.45
C GLU A 563 16.22 11.91 9.69
N LEU A 564 14.94 11.72 10.02
CA LEU A 564 14.39 10.38 10.24
C LEU A 564 14.40 9.54 8.97
N THR A 565 14.20 10.15 7.80
CA THR A 565 14.30 9.45 6.50
C THR A 565 15.71 8.90 6.29
N ASP A 566 16.74 9.72 6.54
CA ASP A 566 18.13 9.31 6.37
C ASP A 566 18.54 8.25 7.41
N LEU A 567 18.12 8.39 8.67
CA LEU A 567 18.37 7.40 9.74
C LEU A 567 17.72 6.05 9.44
N VAL A 568 16.45 6.04 9.00
CA VAL A 568 15.74 4.81 8.66
C VAL A 568 16.31 4.18 7.40
N GLU A 569 16.66 4.96 6.38
CA GLU A 569 17.32 4.42 5.17
C GLU A 569 18.64 3.73 5.52
N GLU A 570 19.52 4.38 6.28
CA GLU A 570 20.81 3.80 6.68
C GLU A 570 20.61 2.51 7.52
N ALA A 571 19.66 2.52 8.47
CA ALA A 571 19.37 1.35 9.29
C ALA A 571 18.85 0.17 8.44
N VAL A 572 18.02 0.45 7.43
CA VAL A 572 17.54 -0.54 6.47
C VAL A 572 18.70 -1.08 5.62
N LEU A 573 19.57 -0.22 5.09
CA LEU A 573 20.73 -0.66 4.30
C LEU A 573 21.68 -1.54 5.13
N ALA A 574 21.90 -1.21 6.41
CA ALA A 574 22.67 -2.04 7.31
C ALA A 574 22.04 -3.42 7.55
N GLU A 575 20.70 -3.49 7.66
CA GLU A 575 19.96 -4.75 7.78
C GLU A 575 20.02 -5.58 6.48
N LEU A 576 19.89 -4.94 5.31
CA LEU A 576 20.10 -5.61 4.02
C LEU A 576 21.51 -6.20 3.93
N GLY A 577 22.53 -5.49 4.44
CA GLY A 577 23.89 -6.01 4.55
C GLY A 577 23.99 -7.24 5.45
N ARG A 578 23.30 -7.28 6.60
CA ARG A 578 23.24 -8.45 7.49
C ARG A 578 22.61 -9.67 6.82
N ILE A 579 21.57 -9.47 6.02
CA ILE A 579 20.92 -10.54 5.24
C ILE A 579 21.85 -11.02 4.12
N HIS A 580 22.52 -10.11 3.42
CA HIS A 580 23.45 -10.44 2.35
C HIS A 580 24.58 -11.37 2.84
N HIS A 581 25.22 -11.06 3.98
CA HIS A 581 26.27 -11.89 4.57
C HIS A 581 25.81 -13.30 4.98
N ARG A 582 24.50 -13.56 5.07
CA ARG A 582 23.89 -14.86 5.37
C ARG A 582 23.47 -15.64 4.11
N GLY A 583 23.93 -15.22 2.93
CA GLY A 583 23.53 -15.86 1.67
C GLY A 583 22.20 -15.35 1.10
N GLY A 584 21.84 -14.10 1.43
CA GLY A 584 20.59 -13.50 0.99
C GLY A 584 19.38 -14.00 1.80
N VAL A 585 18.18 -13.70 1.31
CA VAL A 585 16.93 -14.02 2.02
C VAL A 585 16.76 -15.51 2.29
N LEU A 586 17.02 -16.35 1.28
CA LEU A 586 16.86 -17.80 1.40
C LEU A 586 17.86 -18.41 2.38
N GLY A 587 19.14 -18.03 2.31
CA GLY A 587 20.14 -18.49 3.27
C GLY A 587 19.87 -18.00 4.70
N ALA A 588 19.35 -16.77 4.85
CA ALA A 588 18.90 -16.25 6.13
C ALA A 588 17.69 -17.04 6.68
N MET A 589 16.74 -17.42 5.82
CA MET A 589 15.58 -18.26 6.18
C MET A 589 16.00 -19.67 6.62
N ASP A 590 17.00 -20.27 5.96
CA ASP A 590 17.52 -21.60 6.35
C ASP A 590 18.10 -21.61 7.78
N THR A 591 18.65 -20.48 8.24
CA THR A 591 19.14 -20.29 9.62
C THR A 591 18.08 -19.73 10.59
N GLY A 592 16.86 -19.48 10.12
CA GLY A 592 15.79 -18.88 10.91
C GLY A 592 16.03 -17.42 11.32
N TYR A 593 16.93 -16.69 10.64
CA TYR A 593 17.38 -15.35 11.08
C TYR A 593 16.23 -14.34 11.19
N GLN A 594 15.43 -14.19 10.14
CA GLN A 594 14.31 -13.24 10.14
C GLN A 594 13.30 -13.61 11.22
N ARG A 595 12.92 -14.88 11.31
CA ARG A 595 11.96 -15.38 12.31
C ARG A 595 12.46 -15.14 13.73
N GLY A 596 13.73 -15.46 14.01
CA GLY A 596 14.36 -15.23 15.30
C GLY A 596 14.35 -13.74 15.68
N ARG A 597 14.75 -12.86 14.75
CA ARG A 597 14.75 -11.41 14.98
C ARG A 597 13.35 -10.84 15.22
N ILE A 598 12.34 -11.31 14.48
CA ILE A 598 10.93 -10.94 14.71
C ILE A 598 10.48 -11.37 16.11
N GLN A 599 10.83 -12.57 16.56
CA GLN A 599 10.48 -13.08 17.88
C GLN A 599 11.18 -12.28 19.00
N GLU A 600 12.45 -11.96 18.85
CA GLU A 600 13.21 -11.12 19.78
C GLU A 600 12.56 -9.74 19.95
N GLU A 601 12.23 -9.07 18.84
CA GLU A 601 11.57 -7.77 18.84
C GLU A 601 10.15 -7.84 19.44
N SER A 602 9.41 -8.91 19.14
CA SER A 602 8.09 -9.17 19.74
C SER A 602 8.18 -9.31 21.26
N MET A 603 9.16 -10.08 21.75
CA MET A 603 9.37 -10.32 23.18
C MET A 603 9.78 -9.05 23.92
N LEU A 604 10.61 -8.20 23.29
CA LEU A 604 10.95 -6.89 23.82
C LEU A 604 9.70 -6.02 23.97
N TYR A 605 8.90 -5.88 22.91
CA TYR A 605 7.65 -5.10 22.95
C TYR A 605 6.70 -5.62 24.05
N GLU A 606 6.46 -6.93 24.11
CA GLU A 606 5.57 -7.49 25.13
C GLU A 606 6.11 -7.26 26.54
N SER A 607 7.43 -7.40 26.76
CA SER A 607 8.04 -7.16 28.07
C SER A 607 7.89 -5.69 28.52
N LEU A 608 8.08 -4.73 27.62
CA LEU A 608 7.88 -3.29 27.91
C LEU A 608 6.40 -2.96 28.14
N LYS A 609 5.49 -3.59 27.38
CA LYS A 609 4.04 -3.44 27.57
C LYS A 609 3.59 -3.98 28.93
N HIS A 610 4.06 -5.16 29.34
CA HIS A 610 3.67 -5.79 30.60
C HIS A 610 4.29 -5.09 31.83
N SER A 611 5.54 -4.64 31.73
CA SER A 611 6.22 -3.88 32.79
C SER A 611 5.64 -2.47 32.98
N GLY A 612 5.03 -1.90 31.93
CA GLY A 612 4.51 -0.53 31.93
C GLY A 612 5.52 0.52 31.47
N GLU A 613 6.75 0.12 31.13
CA GLU A 613 7.77 1.02 30.57
C GLU A 613 7.35 1.58 29.20
N LEU A 614 6.62 0.79 28.42
CA LEU A 614 5.92 1.26 27.23
C LEU A 614 4.45 1.58 27.59
N PRO A 615 4.05 2.86 27.69
CA PRO A 615 2.70 3.21 28.09
C PRO A 615 1.68 2.91 26.99
N ILE A 616 0.69 2.08 27.33
CA ILE A 616 -0.46 1.74 26.49
C ILE A 616 -1.74 2.19 27.21
N VAL A 617 -2.29 3.30 26.73
CA VAL A 617 -3.53 3.93 27.26
C VAL A 617 -4.71 2.96 27.19
N GLY A 618 -5.37 2.73 28.32
CA GLY A 618 -6.48 1.78 28.48
C GLY A 618 -6.05 0.34 28.78
N VAL A 619 -4.74 0.05 28.83
CA VAL A 619 -4.21 -1.31 29.02
C VAL A 619 -3.31 -1.42 30.24
N ASN A 620 -2.23 -0.62 30.31
CA ASN A 620 -1.31 -0.59 31.46
C ASN A 620 -1.27 0.78 32.16
N THR A 621 -1.84 1.81 31.53
CA THR A 621 -2.00 3.16 32.10
C THR A 621 -3.34 3.74 31.66
N PHE A 622 -3.87 4.72 32.41
CA PHE A 622 -5.21 5.30 32.18
C PHE A 622 -6.31 4.22 32.06
N LEU A 623 -6.42 3.38 33.10
CA LEU A 623 -7.34 2.25 33.12
C LEU A 623 -8.77 2.67 33.44
N ASN A 624 -9.74 1.90 32.95
CA ASN A 624 -11.14 2.06 33.31
C ASN A 624 -11.35 1.87 34.82
N THR A 625 -12.07 2.78 35.47
CA THR A 625 -12.42 2.67 36.90
C THR A 625 -13.59 1.71 37.16
N ASN A 626 -14.34 1.29 36.14
CA ASN A 626 -15.43 0.33 36.22
C ASN A 626 -15.36 -0.73 35.10
N PRO A 627 -14.37 -1.65 35.12
CA PRO A 627 -14.17 -2.65 34.07
C PRO A 627 -15.33 -3.65 33.97
N ALA A 628 -16.05 -3.92 35.06
CA ALA A 628 -17.18 -4.84 35.08
C ALA A 628 -18.35 -4.38 34.19
N ALA A 629 -18.57 -3.06 34.06
CA ALA A 629 -19.59 -2.51 33.18
C ALA A 629 -19.21 -2.62 31.69
N ALA A 630 -17.91 -2.49 31.36
CA ALA A 630 -17.40 -2.64 30.00
C ALA A 630 -17.45 -4.10 29.50
N LEU A 631 -17.25 -5.08 30.40
CA LEU A 631 -17.38 -6.51 30.12
C LEU A 631 -18.85 -6.97 29.95
N ALA A 632 -19.83 -6.17 30.38
CA ALA A 632 -21.25 -6.53 30.33
C ALA A 632 -21.89 -6.26 28.96
N SER A 633 -21.24 -5.52 28.06
CA SER A 633 -21.67 -5.40 26.67
C SER A 633 -21.17 -6.62 25.88
N ASP A 634 -22.08 -7.46 25.40
CA ASP A 634 -21.77 -8.57 24.49
C ASP A 634 -21.64 -8.02 23.06
N PRO A 635 -20.42 -7.86 22.51
CA PRO A 635 -20.24 -7.31 21.18
C PRO A 635 -20.80 -8.28 20.13
N GLU A 636 -21.47 -7.75 19.11
CA GLU A 636 -21.93 -8.57 17.97
C GLU A 636 -20.72 -9.25 17.29
N LEU A 637 -20.73 -10.59 17.26
CA LEU A 637 -19.65 -11.37 16.66
C LEU A 637 -19.99 -11.76 15.22
N ALA A 638 -19.07 -11.43 14.32
CA ALA A 638 -19.08 -11.89 12.94
C ALA A 638 -18.59 -13.36 12.87
N ARG A 639 -19.53 -14.29 12.66
CA ARG A 639 -19.29 -15.73 12.44
C ARG A 639 -20.15 -16.27 11.29
N SER A 640 -19.71 -17.37 10.69
CA SER A 640 -20.49 -18.16 9.73
C SER A 640 -21.61 -18.94 10.44
N THR A 641 -22.81 -19.00 9.86
CA THR A 641 -23.91 -19.83 10.38
C THR A 641 -23.78 -21.29 9.94
N THR A 642 -24.52 -22.20 10.59
CA THR A 642 -24.58 -23.62 10.20
C THR A 642 -25.11 -23.76 8.76
N GLU A 643 -26.14 -23.00 8.40
CA GLU A 643 -26.75 -23.03 7.07
C GLU A 643 -25.76 -22.59 5.98
N GLU A 644 -24.91 -21.60 6.26
CA GLU A 644 -23.86 -21.17 5.34
C GLU A 644 -22.83 -22.29 5.09
N LYS A 645 -22.48 -23.05 6.13
CA LYS A 645 -21.55 -24.19 6.01
C LYS A 645 -22.15 -25.33 5.20
N GLU A 646 -23.39 -25.71 5.52
CA GLU A 646 -24.11 -26.75 4.77
C GLU A 646 -24.30 -26.36 3.30
N THR A 647 -24.55 -25.07 3.03
CA THR A 647 -24.64 -24.55 1.67
C THR A 647 -23.32 -24.73 0.91
N GLN A 648 -22.17 -24.43 1.52
CA GLN A 648 -20.86 -24.65 0.89
C GLN A 648 -20.57 -26.13 0.65
N LEU A 649 -20.94 -27.02 1.57
CA LEU A 649 -20.79 -28.47 1.38
C LEU A 649 -21.65 -28.98 0.22
N ALA A 650 -22.90 -28.52 0.10
CA ALA A 650 -23.80 -28.88 -0.99
C ALA A 650 -23.30 -28.35 -2.35
N ASN A 651 -22.82 -27.11 -2.40
CA ASN A 651 -22.20 -26.52 -3.59
C ASN A 651 -20.99 -27.33 -4.05
N LEU A 652 -20.12 -27.71 -3.12
CA LEU A 652 -18.93 -28.53 -3.39
C LEU A 652 -19.31 -29.90 -3.97
N ARG A 653 -20.29 -30.59 -3.38
CA ARG A 653 -20.77 -31.89 -3.89
C ARG A 653 -21.30 -31.76 -5.32
N THR A 654 -22.14 -30.76 -5.57
CA THR A 654 -22.71 -30.49 -6.90
C THR A 654 -21.61 -30.24 -7.94
N PHE A 655 -20.58 -29.46 -7.59
CA PHE A 655 -19.46 -29.20 -8.49
C PHE A 655 -18.68 -30.48 -8.81
N ARG A 656 -18.38 -31.31 -7.80
CA ARG A 656 -17.66 -32.58 -7.99
C ARG A 656 -18.45 -33.55 -8.86
N GLU A 657 -19.74 -33.73 -8.59
CA GLU A 657 -20.62 -34.61 -9.38
C GLU A 657 -20.66 -34.19 -10.86
N LYS A 658 -20.73 -32.87 -11.12
CA LYS A 658 -20.75 -32.33 -12.48
C LYS A 658 -19.46 -32.59 -13.26
N HIS A 659 -18.31 -32.64 -12.57
CA HIS A 659 -16.99 -32.67 -13.19
C HIS A 659 -16.22 -33.97 -12.96
N GLU A 660 -16.83 -34.98 -12.34
CA GLU A 660 -16.21 -36.25 -11.93
C GLU A 660 -15.41 -36.91 -13.07
N ALA A 661 -16.00 -37.00 -14.26
CA ALA A 661 -15.37 -37.66 -15.41
C ALA A 661 -14.14 -36.93 -15.98
N ALA A 662 -14.01 -35.62 -15.77
CA ALA A 662 -12.94 -34.79 -16.34
C ALA A 662 -11.87 -34.40 -15.32
N ALA A 663 -12.18 -34.44 -14.03
CA ALA A 663 -11.30 -33.96 -12.96
C ALA A 663 -10.01 -34.80 -12.87
N GLU A 664 -10.11 -36.13 -12.93
CA GLU A 664 -8.96 -37.02 -12.79
C GLU A 664 -7.91 -36.79 -13.90
N GLU A 665 -8.37 -36.67 -15.15
CA GLU A 665 -7.48 -36.40 -16.29
C GLU A 665 -6.80 -35.03 -16.16
N ALA A 666 -7.53 -33.99 -15.75
CA ALA A 666 -6.98 -32.65 -15.57
C ALA A 666 -5.94 -32.59 -14.44
N LEU A 667 -6.18 -33.29 -13.33
CA LEU A 667 -5.24 -33.37 -12.21
C LEU A 667 -3.97 -34.14 -12.61
N GLU A 668 -4.08 -35.17 -13.44
CA GLU A 668 -2.91 -35.88 -13.97
C GLU A 668 -2.08 -34.99 -14.91
N ARG A 669 -2.72 -34.24 -15.83
CA ARG A 669 -2.01 -33.26 -16.67
C ARG A 669 -1.29 -32.20 -15.83
N LEU A 670 -1.92 -31.71 -14.77
CA LEU A 670 -1.29 -30.77 -13.83
C LEU A 670 -0.03 -31.36 -13.18
N LYS A 671 -0.09 -32.61 -12.72
CA LYS A 671 1.07 -33.31 -12.15
C LYS A 671 2.18 -33.48 -13.19
N GLN A 672 1.83 -33.87 -14.42
CA GLN A 672 2.80 -34.01 -15.51
C GLN A 672 3.43 -32.67 -15.88
N ALA A 673 2.68 -31.57 -15.92
CA ALA A 673 3.20 -30.23 -16.14
C ALA A 673 4.20 -29.82 -15.04
N ALA A 674 3.89 -30.13 -13.77
CA ALA A 674 4.79 -29.86 -12.66
C ALA A 674 6.09 -30.70 -12.73
N LEU A 675 5.98 -32.01 -13.00
CA LEU A 675 7.14 -32.93 -13.08
C LEU A 675 8.00 -32.71 -14.33
N GLY A 676 7.37 -32.38 -15.45
CA GLY A 676 8.03 -32.13 -16.74
C GLY A 676 8.70 -30.76 -16.85
N GLY A 677 8.62 -29.92 -15.81
CA GLY A 677 9.17 -28.56 -15.82
C GLY A 677 8.38 -27.56 -16.67
N GLY A 678 7.15 -27.90 -17.07
CA GLY A 678 6.23 -27.01 -17.77
C GLY A 678 5.71 -25.88 -16.88
N ASN A 679 4.97 -24.93 -17.46
CA ASN A 679 4.35 -23.85 -16.70
C ASN A 679 3.11 -24.38 -15.95
N VAL A 680 3.15 -24.41 -14.63
CA VAL A 680 2.07 -24.95 -13.79
C VAL A 680 0.86 -24.04 -13.79
N PHE A 681 1.07 -22.71 -13.86
CA PHE A 681 -0.04 -21.77 -13.87
C PHE A 681 -0.85 -21.84 -15.17
N GLU A 682 -0.20 -22.12 -16.29
CA GLU A 682 -0.87 -22.36 -17.58
C GLU A 682 -1.83 -23.55 -17.50
N GLU A 683 -1.39 -24.70 -16.98
CA GLU A 683 -2.31 -25.85 -16.79
C GLU A 683 -3.37 -25.56 -15.72
N LEU A 684 -3.06 -24.79 -14.66
CA LEU A 684 -4.04 -24.37 -13.67
C LEU A 684 -5.20 -23.58 -14.28
N MET A 685 -4.97 -22.80 -15.34
CA MET A 685 -6.04 -22.10 -16.07
C MET A 685 -7.09 -23.07 -16.65
N GLU A 686 -6.70 -24.31 -16.95
CA GLU A 686 -7.60 -25.36 -17.43
C GLU A 686 -8.12 -26.22 -16.26
N THR A 687 -7.26 -26.61 -15.33
CA THR A 687 -7.62 -27.52 -14.23
C THR A 687 -8.70 -26.96 -13.31
N VAL A 688 -8.66 -25.66 -12.97
CA VAL A 688 -9.66 -25.02 -12.07
C VAL A 688 -11.08 -25.01 -12.63
N GLN A 689 -11.25 -25.27 -13.93
CA GLN A 689 -12.57 -25.33 -14.55
C GLN A 689 -13.32 -26.62 -14.19
N VAL A 690 -12.61 -27.67 -13.76
CA VAL A 690 -13.16 -29.01 -13.48
C VAL A 690 -12.74 -29.60 -12.14
N ALA A 691 -11.75 -29.03 -11.45
CA ALA A 691 -11.27 -29.52 -10.16
C ALA A 691 -11.39 -28.46 -9.06
N THR A 692 -11.61 -28.92 -7.83
CA THR A 692 -11.72 -28.08 -6.64
C THR A 692 -10.35 -27.65 -6.12
N LEU A 693 -10.33 -26.64 -5.26
CA LEU A 693 -9.15 -26.17 -4.56
C LEU A 693 -8.40 -27.31 -3.85
N GLY A 694 -9.13 -28.13 -3.09
CA GLY A 694 -8.57 -29.25 -2.35
C GLY A 694 -8.03 -30.37 -3.25
N GLN A 695 -8.71 -30.67 -4.36
CA GLN A 695 -8.24 -31.65 -5.34
C GLN A 695 -6.91 -31.21 -5.97
N ILE A 696 -6.85 -29.96 -6.42
CA ILE A 696 -5.66 -29.37 -7.04
C ILE A 696 -4.50 -29.32 -6.04
N THR A 697 -4.75 -28.84 -4.82
CA THR A 697 -3.73 -28.75 -3.77
C THR A 697 -3.16 -30.13 -3.43
N THR A 698 -4.01 -31.14 -3.31
CA THR A 698 -3.57 -32.53 -3.03
C THR A 698 -2.72 -33.09 -4.16
N ALA A 699 -3.13 -32.91 -5.42
CA ALA A 699 -2.34 -33.34 -6.58
C ALA A 699 -0.97 -32.66 -6.62
N LEU A 700 -0.90 -31.36 -6.30
CA LEU A 700 0.37 -30.63 -6.22
C LEU A 700 1.23 -31.06 -5.02
N PHE A 701 0.67 -31.55 -3.92
CA PHE A 701 1.45 -32.13 -2.82
C PHE A 701 2.18 -33.41 -3.23
N GLU A 702 1.60 -34.22 -4.12
CA GLU A 702 2.22 -35.46 -4.61
C GLU A 702 3.50 -35.21 -5.41
N VAL A 703 3.62 -34.04 -6.05
CA VAL A 703 4.73 -33.72 -6.98
C VAL A 703 5.63 -32.57 -6.53
N GLY A 704 5.10 -31.59 -5.78
CA GLY A 704 5.82 -30.40 -5.33
C GLY A 704 6.23 -30.42 -3.85
N GLY A 705 5.75 -31.42 -3.11
CA GLY A 705 6.02 -31.60 -1.68
C GLY A 705 5.27 -30.62 -0.78
N GLN A 706 4.98 -31.07 0.44
CA GLN A 706 4.39 -30.24 1.49
C GLN A 706 5.46 -29.40 2.20
N TYR A 707 5.06 -28.22 2.66
CA TYR A 707 5.91 -27.39 3.51
C TYR A 707 6.24 -28.12 4.81
N ARG A 708 7.52 -28.10 5.19
CA ARG A 708 7.98 -28.58 6.50
C ARG A 708 8.42 -27.37 7.30
N ARG A 709 7.85 -27.20 8.50
CA ARG A 709 8.31 -26.16 9.43
C ARG A 709 9.76 -26.45 9.80
N ASN A 710 10.66 -25.58 9.36
CA ASN A 710 12.00 -25.47 9.94
C ASN A 710 11.81 -24.82 11.31
N MET A 711 12.36 -25.43 12.36
CA MET A 711 12.17 -24.95 13.75
C MET A 711 12.82 -23.60 13.96
#